data_AF-A0A849ERN7-F1
#
_entry.id   AF-A0A849ERN7-F1
#
_cell.length_a   1.000
_cell.length_b   1.000
_cell.length_c   1.000
_cell.angle_alpha   90.00
_cell.angle_beta   90.00
_cell.angle_gamma   90.00
#
_symmetry.space_group_name_H-M   'P 1'
#
loop_
_entity.id
_entity.type
_entity.pdbx_description
1 polymer ?
#
loop_
_entity_poly.entity_id
_entity_poly.type
_entity_poly.pdbx_seq_one_letter_code
_entity_poly.pdbx_strand_id
1 'polypeptide(L)'
;MNIKKIQRTFADGCFKPLTVQPGPKHLKDPSKQTYIVKAGETLEQIADQMKQAAGQFKWIGESVKQPDTARYEHAWQCIADYNYGTIDPPALNWSLCVAHGFEEQKNLTADKKNYTYKGGEKLYYPVRVQKGKTGRMHVKVVQDDTPGVIVHPSFGCPALVGEDSMLSLLVMADPKKGKIIPEKVNLHLKILPWDTDIGTIKNGLVQRKSYDGFAPSLFASAGEAKKNILVEKIDLKEYIEDKNGRFSFIPEKKVIETYKDYGYKDLYRIDIHLKYLPFKERFLQEGFYNLFWINHGLEREDEMIQRKLGHYLGKKIYRSDNGKWYGFAVEKRGLFFDKLQPKYPICSYHPVLYKKKKFYNIAHMGDLHLVARLTLMKKNTAKVVEADGVATVGDMLNDHFDNVVSLFIQAGKDDDIDMVLISGDLIDALKSFYPTQFVDQKNKYMADGEYGYASEMTLENYYQSPSGIWDAVGVKDKDETNKKYQDGVDLITIYSIILNFYLVQKKPVFIVSGNHDAYHWPYGVSPRLFNWSKHLCRKANEGIPADMNLTIYESILAYGDKYDKIIQRLDEPSLKKEKFDLFYTMFTPMRDFALMAGDFALIGLSWGDDEDKLGINDRHEQGAGHLPRADDAISDLQLKRIVDFAINKNRGKNILFSHFTFVSYKEKHSLKAFKEGDVEFDWHWEANQFDMGTFETNRKKIYEKYLAKEKKLHYVLSGHSHRRGLYEITDVDYKGDNSVKTRFYGFTHFAKTKGPRIIVSDSAGPIPRWNYDGEFAGWGSTLPSYTKMVFDDSGELKDLKAVVSGNTKGKPRFAVALDYLYLIEKIDFIDSITTDAMTKWAYVKMTQLTFQLKWAALPGKKAKLLDLKRLKPARVELHAYYDGRFHKFPCHLATRGSNGTASCTIGFNNRRQTEKFKLQVVNSSQRNTFLSLSFKSLDGPDYLPYNYGSPYIFEVQIKDKDKGDQLVIVIDRNRNHNEIPNLKWRKKYYKDKYVG
;
A
#
# COMPACT_ATOMS: atom_id res chain seq x y z
N MET A 1 59.92 13.99 -13.43
CA MET A 1 60.95 13.09 -12.86
C MET A 1 61.85 13.89 -11.93
N ASN A 2 61.74 13.74 -10.61
CA ASN A 2 62.85 13.40 -9.70
C ASN A 2 62.29 13.19 -8.28
N ILE A 3 62.80 12.17 -7.59
CA ILE A 3 62.11 11.40 -6.55
C ILE A 3 62.90 11.45 -5.24
N LYS A 4 62.17 11.53 -4.11
CA LYS A 4 62.47 11.06 -2.73
C LYS A 4 63.36 11.89 -1.77
N LYS A 5 62.75 12.03 -0.57
CA LYS A 5 63.25 11.76 0.80
C LYS A 5 63.90 12.87 1.65
N ILE A 6 63.17 13.22 2.72
CA ILE A 6 63.51 13.07 4.16
C ILE A 6 64.55 14.02 4.81
N GLN A 7 64.11 14.59 5.94
CA GLN A 7 64.84 15.12 7.13
C GLN A 7 65.52 16.49 7.00
N ARG A 8 65.04 17.49 7.78
CA ARG A 8 65.55 17.98 9.09
C ARG A 8 66.25 19.35 8.83
N THR A 9 66.17 20.41 9.61
CA THR A 9 65.90 20.64 11.05
C THR A 9 65.87 22.17 11.24
N PHE A 10 64.98 22.72 12.09
CA PHE A 10 65.23 23.83 13.06
C PHE A 10 65.68 25.20 12.48
N ALA A 11 65.60 26.38 13.10
CA ALA A 11 65.18 26.87 14.41
C ALA A 11 65.06 28.41 14.28
N ASP A 12 64.27 28.98 15.20
CA ASP A 12 64.44 30.27 15.87
C ASP A 12 64.63 31.58 15.07
N GLY A 13 63.69 32.50 15.27
CA GLY A 13 63.82 33.92 14.93
C GLY A 13 62.75 34.77 15.62
N CYS A 14 63.21 35.71 16.46
CA CYS A 14 62.49 36.54 17.41
C CYS A 14 61.46 37.54 16.83
N PHE A 15 60.53 37.96 17.71
CA PHE A 15 59.64 39.15 17.70
C PHE A 15 60.27 40.43 17.07
N LYS A 16 59.59 41.40 16.43
CA LYS A 16 58.28 42.13 16.53
C LYS A 16 58.22 43.09 15.29
N PRO A 17 57.27 44.05 15.12
CA PRO A 17 55.80 44.11 15.30
C PRO A 17 55.09 44.63 14.01
N LEU A 18 53.74 44.70 13.95
CA LEU A 18 52.96 45.85 13.42
C LEU A 18 51.43 45.60 13.41
N THR A 19 50.75 46.43 14.21
CA THR A 19 49.50 47.19 14.01
C THR A 19 48.29 46.57 13.29
N VAL A 20 47.15 46.57 13.99
CA VAL A 20 45.81 46.38 13.41
C VAL A 20 45.04 47.70 13.49
N GLN A 21 44.50 48.17 12.35
CA GLN A 21 43.46 49.21 12.29
C GLN A 21 42.05 48.57 12.16
N PRO A 22 40.98 49.28 12.54
CA PRO A 22 39.69 48.69 12.89
C PRO A 22 38.67 48.68 11.73
N GLY A 23 37.79 47.67 11.73
CA GLY A 23 36.58 47.60 10.90
C GLY A 23 35.38 47.05 11.67
N PRO A 24 34.13 47.44 11.34
CA PRO A 24 33.16 47.86 12.36
C PRO A 24 32.02 46.88 12.68
N LYS A 25 31.56 46.98 13.94
CA LYS A 25 30.18 46.96 14.46
C LYS A 25 29.17 46.03 13.75
N HIS A 26 28.84 44.91 14.41
CA HIS A 26 27.45 44.52 14.76
C HIS A 26 27.44 43.26 15.63
N LEU A 27 27.60 43.38 16.94
CA LEU A 27 27.04 42.42 17.92
C LEU A 27 26.71 43.19 19.21
N LYS A 28 25.42 43.50 19.41
CA LYS A 28 24.88 43.89 20.71
C LYS A 28 24.66 42.59 21.50
N ASP A 29 25.65 42.19 22.27
CA ASP A 29 25.51 41.22 23.35
C ASP A 29 26.24 41.79 24.58
N PRO A 30 25.52 42.26 25.63
CA PRO A 30 26.14 42.83 26.81
C PRO A 30 26.92 41.79 27.65
N SER A 31 26.89 40.50 27.31
CA SER A 31 27.68 39.46 27.98
C SER A 31 29.14 39.35 27.47
N LYS A 32 29.55 40.16 26.49
CA LYS A 32 30.89 40.10 25.89
C LYS A 32 31.60 41.45 26.00
N GLN A 33 32.07 41.79 27.20
CA GLN A 33 33.12 42.80 27.36
C GLN A 33 34.50 42.15 27.28
N THR A 34 35.32 42.62 26.36
CA THR A 34 36.73 42.23 26.24
C THR A 34 37.56 43.16 27.14
N TYR A 35 38.23 42.61 28.14
CA TYR A 35 39.15 43.37 28.99
C TYR A 35 40.55 43.37 28.38
N ILE A 36 41.15 44.55 28.23
CA ILE A 36 42.53 44.71 27.76
C ILE A 36 43.42 44.77 29.00
N VAL A 37 44.14 43.68 29.27
CA VAL A 37 45.17 43.61 30.33
C VAL A 37 46.41 44.37 29.86
N LYS A 38 46.93 45.27 30.69
CA LYS A 38 48.19 45.96 30.36
C LYS A 38 49.37 45.09 30.76
N ALA A 39 50.44 45.12 29.95
CA ALA A 39 51.65 44.37 30.24
C ALA A 39 52.26 44.80 31.58
N GLY A 40 52.30 43.88 32.54
CA GLY A 40 52.86 44.11 33.89
C GLY A 40 51.90 43.93 35.06
N GLU A 41 50.60 43.70 34.82
CA GLU A 41 49.64 43.41 35.91
C GLU A 41 49.77 41.96 36.42
N THR A 42 49.67 41.76 37.74
CA THR A 42 49.69 40.42 38.34
C THR A 42 48.29 39.79 38.31
N LEU A 43 48.24 38.44 38.36
CA LEU A 43 46.98 37.69 38.32
C LEU A 43 45.99 38.08 39.43
N GLU A 44 46.49 38.48 40.59
CA GLU A 44 45.67 38.95 41.72
C GLU A 44 45.01 40.30 41.45
N GLN A 45 45.71 41.22 40.77
CA GLN A 45 45.15 42.52 40.38
C GLN A 45 44.05 42.37 39.31
N ILE A 46 44.23 41.42 38.39
CA ILE A 46 43.21 41.08 37.38
C ILE A 46 42.01 40.42 38.07
N ALA A 47 42.24 39.54 39.04
CA ALA A 47 41.17 38.87 39.79
C ALA A 47 40.34 39.85 40.63
N ASP A 48 40.95 40.87 41.23
CA ASP A 48 40.24 41.89 42.01
C ASP A 48 39.43 42.85 41.13
N GLN A 49 39.92 43.20 39.92
CA GLN A 49 39.12 43.93 38.93
C GLN A 49 37.90 43.12 38.46
N MET A 50 38.07 41.80 38.25
CA MET A 50 36.95 40.91 37.89
C MET A 50 35.97 40.70 39.04
N LYS A 51 36.43 40.68 40.30
CA LYS A 51 35.56 40.60 41.49
C LYS A 51 34.73 41.86 41.70
N GLN A 52 35.30 43.06 41.47
CA GLN A 52 34.54 44.31 41.52
C GLN A 52 33.47 44.38 40.42
N ALA A 53 33.74 43.82 39.24
CA ALA A 53 32.76 43.72 38.15
C ALA A 53 31.66 42.66 38.39
N ALA A 54 31.93 41.62 39.20
CA ALA A 54 31.01 40.52 39.48
C ALA A 54 29.98 40.80 40.61
N GLY A 55 30.03 41.98 41.25
CA GLY A 55 29.17 42.35 42.38
C GLY A 55 27.66 42.50 42.11
N GLN A 56 27.14 42.01 40.98
CA GLN A 56 25.71 42.09 40.64
C GLN A 56 25.01 40.75 40.35
N PHE A 57 25.66 39.59 40.56
CA PHE A 57 24.99 38.30 40.38
C PHE A 57 25.12 37.39 41.61
N LYS A 58 23.96 37.03 42.17
CA LYS A 58 23.79 36.21 43.37
C LYS A 58 24.12 34.74 43.06
N TRP A 59 25.16 34.19 43.71
CA TRP A 59 25.49 32.77 43.66
C TRP A 59 24.51 31.98 44.55
N ILE A 60 23.76 31.03 43.98
CA ILE A 60 23.02 30.02 44.75
C ILE A 60 23.94 28.82 44.86
N GLY A 61 24.56 28.64 46.03
CA GLY A 61 25.32 27.44 46.35
C GLY A 61 24.39 26.36 46.89
N GLU A 62 24.20 25.27 46.15
CA GLU A 62 23.82 23.98 46.73
C GLU A 62 25.09 23.14 46.91
N SER A 63 25.27 22.63 48.12
CA SER A 63 26.31 21.69 48.50
C SER A 63 26.22 20.40 47.67
N VAL A 64 27.29 20.04 46.95
CA VAL A 64 27.45 18.72 46.33
C VAL A 64 27.46 17.68 47.46
N LYS A 65 26.38 16.90 47.60
CA LYS A 65 26.35 15.76 48.51
C LYS A 65 27.42 14.75 48.08
N GLN A 66 28.24 14.29 49.02
CA GLN A 66 29.08 13.11 48.79
C GLN A 66 28.18 11.95 48.32
N PRO A 67 28.56 11.19 47.27
CA PRO A 67 27.77 10.06 46.81
C PRO A 67 27.69 9.01 47.92
N ASP A 68 26.47 8.54 48.22
CA ASP A 68 26.27 7.40 49.11
C ASP A 68 26.96 6.17 48.50
N THR A 69 28.01 5.69 49.15
CA THR A 69 28.93 4.67 48.62
C THR A 69 28.44 3.25 48.86
N ALA A 70 27.43 3.06 49.73
CA ALA A 70 26.93 1.74 50.11
C ALA A 70 26.11 1.04 49.00
N ARG A 71 25.73 1.78 47.95
CA ARG A 71 24.87 1.35 46.84
C ARG A 71 25.62 0.92 45.57
N TYR A 72 26.95 1.07 45.53
CA TYR A 72 27.75 0.69 44.36
C TYR A 72 28.54 -0.59 44.63
N GLU A 73 28.25 -1.62 43.85
CA GLU A 73 28.94 -2.91 43.92
C GLU A 73 30.36 -2.82 43.31
N HIS A 74 30.59 -1.87 42.40
CA HIS A 74 31.86 -1.68 41.72
C HIS A 74 32.28 -0.20 41.57
N ALA A 75 33.59 0.07 41.64
CA ALA A 75 34.18 1.41 41.55
C ALA A 75 33.78 2.18 40.28
N TRP A 76 33.64 1.49 39.15
CA TRP A 76 33.28 2.12 37.87
C TRP A 76 31.85 2.67 37.84
N GLN A 77 30.94 2.09 38.64
CA GLN A 77 29.56 2.58 38.75
C GLN A 77 29.53 3.95 39.43
N CYS A 78 30.36 4.14 40.46
CA CYS A 78 30.54 5.45 41.07
C CYS A 78 31.23 6.43 40.11
N ILE A 79 32.21 6.00 39.30
CA ILE A 79 32.85 6.86 38.28
C ILE A 79 31.85 7.26 37.19
N ALA A 80 30.97 6.36 36.78
CA ALA A 80 29.93 6.65 35.79
C ALA A 80 28.89 7.67 36.32
N ASP A 81 28.46 7.51 37.58
CA ASP A 81 27.55 8.45 38.26
C ASP A 81 28.21 9.80 38.56
N TYR A 82 29.50 9.82 38.93
CA TYR A 82 30.23 11.06 39.22
C TYR A 82 30.51 11.89 37.95
N ASN A 83 30.55 11.24 36.79
CA ASN A 83 30.63 11.91 35.48
C ASN A 83 29.26 12.34 34.94
N TYR A 84 28.17 12.03 35.65
CA TYR A 84 26.82 12.41 35.30
C TYR A 84 26.53 13.84 35.78
N GLY A 85 26.64 14.82 34.88
CA GLY A 85 26.08 16.16 35.08
C GLY A 85 27.05 17.32 35.39
N THR A 86 28.37 17.15 35.38
CA THR A 86 29.32 18.25 35.62
C THR A 86 29.82 18.91 34.32
N ILE A 87 29.91 20.25 34.32
CA ILE A 87 30.36 21.07 33.17
C ILE A 87 31.91 21.18 33.12
N ASP A 88 32.60 20.86 34.22
CA ASP A 88 34.07 20.84 34.33
C ASP A 88 34.68 19.46 34.06
N PRO A 89 35.96 19.38 33.62
CA PRO A 89 36.61 18.10 33.34
C PRO A 89 36.75 17.27 34.62
N PRO A 90 36.44 15.97 34.58
CA PRO A 90 36.41 15.15 35.79
C PRO A 90 37.82 14.92 36.35
N ALA A 91 37.97 15.16 37.65
CA ALA A 91 39.09 14.61 38.42
C ALA A 91 38.66 13.23 38.95
N LEU A 92 39.37 12.18 38.51
CA LEU A 92 39.15 10.83 39.03
C LEU A 92 39.46 10.82 40.54
N ASN A 93 38.48 10.43 41.38
CA ASN A 93 38.72 10.29 42.81
C ASN A 93 39.46 8.96 43.08
N TRP A 94 40.80 9.01 42.93
CA TRP A 94 41.68 7.85 43.08
C TRP A 94 41.53 7.15 44.43
N SER A 95 41.26 7.91 45.50
CA SER A 95 41.01 7.38 46.84
C SER A 95 39.82 6.42 46.86
N LEU A 96 38.77 6.75 46.08
CA LEU A 96 37.55 5.95 45.97
C LEU A 96 37.76 4.69 45.11
N CYS A 97 38.51 4.82 44.00
CA CYS A 97 38.90 3.67 43.18
C CYS A 97 39.66 2.63 44.01
N VAL A 98 40.64 3.09 44.81
CA VAL A 98 41.43 2.23 45.69
C VAL A 98 40.55 1.57 46.77
N ALA A 99 39.60 2.31 47.36
CA ALA A 99 38.67 1.78 48.36
C ALA A 99 37.79 0.62 47.85
N HIS A 100 37.51 0.55 46.54
CA HIS A 100 36.74 -0.52 45.90
C HIS A 100 37.62 -1.56 45.17
N GLY A 101 38.89 -1.67 45.54
CA GLY A 101 39.79 -2.74 45.08
C GLY A 101 40.36 -2.54 43.68
N PHE A 102 40.34 -1.31 43.15
CA PHE A 102 41.08 -0.96 41.94
C PHE A 102 42.54 -0.70 42.29
N GLU A 103 43.45 -1.50 41.74
CA GLU A 103 44.89 -1.33 41.91
C GLU A 103 45.49 -0.89 40.57
N GLU A 104 45.87 0.38 40.47
CA GLU A 104 46.29 1.01 39.21
C GLU A 104 47.31 0.17 38.44
N GLN A 105 48.34 -0.34 39.12
CA GLN A 105 49.40 -1.16 38.52
C GLN A 105 48.91 -2.55 38.05
N LYS A 106 47.95 -3.16 38.75
CA LYS A 106 47.41 -4.49 38.40
C LYS A 106 46.33 -4.41 37.32
N ASN A 107 45.61 -3.29 37.27
CA ASN A 107 44.54 -3.08 36.32
C ASN A 107 45.03 -2.42 35.02
N LEU A 108 46.22 -1.81 35.00
CA LEU A 108 46.78 -1.24 33.77
C LEU A 108 47.04 -2.35 32.73
N THR A 109 46.55 -2.16 31.49
CA THR A 109 46.82 -3.08 30.39
C THR A 109 48.31 -3.16 30.09
N ALA A 110 48.76 -4.28 29.52
CA ALA A 110 50.17 -4.52 29.20
C ALA A 110 50.81 -3.43 28.31
N ASP A 111 50.01 -2.76 27.47
CA ASP A 111 50.46 -1.65 26.63
C ASP A 111 50.58 -0.30 27.39
N LYS A 112 50.25 -0.30 28.68
CA LYS A 112 50.20 0.86 29.58
C LYS A 112 49.27 1.98 29.13
N LYS A 113 48.33 1.69 28.24
CA LYS A 113 47.44 2.69 27.62
C LYS A 113 46.00 2.65 28.12
N ASN A 114 45.59 1.61 28.84
CA ASN A 114 44.21 1.43 29.27
C ASN A 114 44.19 0.74 30.64
N TYR A 115 43.02 0.63 31.26
CA TYR A 115 42.83 -0.18 32.45
C TYR A 115 41.77 -1.27 32.19
N THR A 116 41.97 -2.47 32.73
CA THR A 116 41.06 -3.62 32.64
C THR A 116 40.59 -3.96 34.04
N TYR A 117 39.28 -4.02 34.26
CA TYR A 117 38.71 -4.39 35.56
C TYR A 117 38.42 -5.90 35.66
N LYS A 118 38.14 -6.39 36.87
CA LYS A 118 37.96 -7.83 37.18
C LYS A 118 36.81 -8.50 36.38
N GLY A 119 35.97 -7.76 35.66
CA GLY A 119 34.91 -8.26 34.76
C GLY A 119 35.28 -8.31 33.27
N GLY A 120 36.50 -7.90 32.89
CA GLY A 120 36.97 -7.89 31.49
C GLY A 120 36.66 -6.61 30.71
N GLU A 121 35.99 -5.63 31.32
CA GLU A 121 35.74 -4.33 30.72
C GLU A 121 37.03 -3.51 30.59
N LYS A 122 37.23 -2.89 29.42
CA LYS A 122 38.38 -2.00 29.14
C LYS A 122 37.96 -0.54 29.29
N LEU A 123 38.58 0.15 30.24
CA LEU A 123 38.52 1.60 30.36
C LEU A 123 39.62 2.20 29.47
N TYR A 124 39.20 2.80 28.35
CA TYR A 124 40.09 3.53 27.46
C TYR A 124 40.44 4.88 28.09
N TYR A 125 41.66 5.01 28.61
CA TYR A 125 42.14 6.22 29.26
C TYR A 125 43.45 6.65 28.61
N PRO A 126 43.55 7.80 27.93
CA PRO A 126 44.84 8.22 27.41
C PRO A 126 45.81 8.45 28.59
N VAL A 127 46.96 7.78 28.51
CA VAL A 127 48.14 7.88 29.39
C VAL A 127 48.31 9.30 29.94
N ARG A 128 48.60 9.41 31.24
CA ARG A 128 48.86 10.67 31.99
C ARG A 128 49.32 11.80 31.08
N VAL A 129 48.55 12.89 31.06
CA VAL A 129 49.03 14.16 30.52
C VAL A 129 50.34 14.49 31.26
N GLN A 130 51.45 14.58 30.53
CA GLN A 130 52.72 15.02 31.11
C GLN A 130 52.49 16.36 31.81
N LYS A 131 53.01 16.46 33.03
CA LYS A 131 52.89 17.64 33.90
C LYS A 131 53.24 18.91 33.09
N GLY A 132 52.27 19.79 32.84
CA GLY A 132 52.50 21.09 32.20
C GLY A 132 51.81 21.39 30.85
N LYS A 133 50.93 20.54 30.31
CA LYS A 133 50.12 20.89 29.12
C LYS A 133 48.62 20.80 29.40
N THR A 134 47.91 21.93 29.37
CA THR A 134 46.44 21.97 29.41
C THR A 134 45.87 21.49 28.07
N GLY A 135 45.51 20.21 28.00
CA GLY A 135 44.75 19.64 26.88
C GLY A 135 43.38 19.19 27.36
N ARG A 136 42.32 19.49 26.59
CA ARG A 136 40.98 18.93 26.81
C ARG A 136 41.04 17.41 26.66
N MET A 137 40.67 16.66 27.71
CA MET A 137 40.55 15.20 27.67
C MET A 137 39.19 14.78 27.12
N HIS A 138 39.18 13.96 26.08
CA HIS A 138 38.00 13.24 25.63
C HIS A 138 38.07 11.80 26.15
N VAL A 139 37.30 11.48 27.19
CA VAL A 139 37.08 10.08 27.61
C VAL A 139 36.05 9.49 26.64
N LYS A 140 36.44 8.43 25.93
CA LYS A 140 35.53 7.71 25.02
C LYS A 140 35.25 6.35 25.62
N VAL A 141 34.10 6.21 26.27
CA VAL A 141 33.57 4.90 26.70
C VAL A 141 33.12 4.18 25.44
N VAL A 142 33.85 3.14 25.04
CA VAL A 142 33.42 2.23 23.98
C VAL A 142 32.66 1.10 24.67
N GLN A 143 31.34 1.23 24.76
CA GLN A 143 30.50 0.06 25.00
C GLN A 143 30.68 -0.88 23.80
N ASP A 144 30.85 -2.16 24.10
CA ASP A 144 31.08 -3.21 23.10
C ASP A 144 29.86 -3.32 22.17
N ASP A 145 29.95 -2.62 21.04
CA ASP A 145 28.96 -2.56 19.96
C ASP A 145 28.61 -3.99 19.53
N THR A 146 27.47 -4.56 19.93
CA THR A 146 26.91 -5.69 19.18
C THR A 146 25.69 -5.23 18.40
N PRO A 147 25.87 -4.87 17.12
CA PRO A 147 24.80 -4.44 16.26
C PRO A 147 23.93 -5.64 15.94
N GLY A 148 22.71 -5.61 16.49
CA GLY A 148 21.60 -6.44 16.06
C GLY A 148 20.70 -5.67 15.11
N VAL A 149 20.07 -6.39 14.19
CA VAL A 149 18.93 -5.94 13.37
C VAL A 149 17.77 -6.91 13.58
N ILE A 150 16.61 -6.39 13.96
CA ILE A 150 15.41 -7.22 14.19
C ILE A 150 14.79 -7.55 12.83
N VAL A 151 14.69 -8.84 12.52
CA VAL A 151 14.12 -9.35 11.26
C VAL A 151 12.67 -9.79 11.46
N HIS A 152 12.31 -10.22 12.68
CA HIS A 152 10.93 -10.45 13.11
C HIS A 152 10.78 -10.04 14.59
N PRO A 153 9.70 -9.35 14.99
CA PRO A 153 8.59 -8.85 14.16
C PRO A 153 9.01 -7.78 13.16
N SER A 154 8.19 -7.58 12.11
CA SER A 154 8.44 -6.62 11.04
C SER A 154 7.15 -5.89 10.64
N PHE A 155 7.25 -4.82 9.85
CA PHE A 155 6.15 -3.89 9.58
C PHE A 155 4.88 -4.56 9.02
N GLY A 156 5.03 -5.51 8.09
CA GLY A 156 3.95 -6.31 7.50
C GLY A 156 3.83 -7.74 8.04
N CYS A 157 4.65 -8.12 9.03
CA CYS A 157 4.52 -9.39 9.76
C CYS A 157 4.77 -9.13 11.26
N PRO A 158 3.79 -8.53 11.97
CA PRO A 158 3.86 -8.26 13.40
C PRO A 158 3.93 -9.53 14.25
N ALA A 159 4.31 -9.40 15.53
CA ALA A 159 4.17 -10.50 16.49
C ALA A 159 2.83 -10.39 17.23
N LEU A 160 2.22 -11.54 17.50
CA LEU A 160 1.06 -11.68 18.38
C LEU A 160 1.51 -12.41 19.64
N VAL A 161 1.26 -11.82 20.80
CA VAL A 161 1.69 -12.37 22.09
C VAL A 161 0.49 -12.52 23.01
N GLY A 162 0.24 -13.77 23.42
CA GLY A 162 -0.79 -14.13 24.38
C GLY A 162 -0.35 -13.98 25.84
N GLU A 163 -1.28 -14.18 26.76
CA GLU A 163 -0.96 -14.32 28.18
C GLU A 163 0.00 -15.50 28.42
N ASP A 164 0.99 -15.31 29.31
CA ASP A 164 2.04 -16.28 29.63
C ASP A 164 2.91 -16.77 28.45
N SER A 165 2.73 -16.22 27.24
CA SER A 165 3.57 -16.48 26.08
C SER A 165 4.87 -15.68 26.14
N MET A 166 5.95 -16.23 25.61
CA MET A 166 7.18 -15.47 25.39
C MET A 166 7.07 -14.63 24.12
N LEU A 167 7.60 -13.41 24.15
CA LEU A 167 7.87 -12.65 22.95
C LEU A 167 9.10 -13.26 22.26
N SER A 168 8.92 -13.74 21.03
CA SER A 168 10.00 -14.23 20.19
C SER A 168 10.43 -13.19 19.17
N LEU A 169 11.74 -13.03 19.01
CA LEU A 169 12.35 -12.20 17.99
C LEU A 169 13.37 -13.00 17.19
N LEU A 170 13.54 -12.61 15.93
CA LEU A 170 14.68 -13.01 15.12
C LEU A 170 15.57 -11.79 14.92
N VAL A 171 16.85 -11.92 15.30
CA VAL A 171 17.83 -10.83 15.22
C VAL A 171 19.05 -11.29 14.45
N MET A 172 19.38 -10.58 13.37
CA MET A 172 20.65 -10.78 12.68
C MET A 172 21.73 -9.91 13.29
N ALA A 173 22.94 -10.45 13.44
CA ALA A 173 24.07 -9.78 14.06
C ALA A 173 25.36 -9.93 13.23
N ASP A 174 26.24 -8.95 13.37
CA ASP A 174 27.58 -8.99 12.80
C ASP A 174 28.51 -9.82 13.70
N PRO A 175 28.96 -11.01 13.27
CA PRO A 175 29.81 -11.87 14.08
C PRO A 175 31.16 -11.22 14.44
N LYS A 176 31.62 -10.23 13.69
CA LYS A 176 32.86 -9.48 14.00
C LYS A 176 32.70 -8.56 15.21
N LYS A 177 31.46 -8.31 15.62
CA LYS A 177 31.09 -7.38 16.68
C LYS A 177 30.56 -8.07 17.94
N GLY A 178 30.90 -9.35 18.08
CA GLY A 178 30.58 -10.16 19.25
C GLY A 178 29.26 -10.93 19.12
N LYS A 179 29.03 -11.83 20.07
CA LYS A 179 27.82 -12.66 20.14
C LYS A 179 26.68 -11.90 20.81
N ILE A 180 25.45 -12.17 20.38
CA ILE A 180 24.26 -11.77 21.13
C ILE A 180 24.16 -12.69 22.35
N ILE A 181 24.04 -12.09 23.53
CA ILE A 181 23.85 -12.76 24.82
C ILE A 181 22.72 -12.06 25.60
N PRO A 182 22.06 -12.71 26.57
CA PRO A 182 20.95 -12.14 27.33
C PRO A 182 21.19 -10.72 27.87
N GLU A 183 22.39 -10.44 28.36
CA GLU A 183 22.77 -9.14 28.92
C GLU A 183 22.82 -8.04 27.85
N LYS A 184 23.28 -8.38 26.64
CA LYS A 184 23.28 -7.45 25.50
C LYS A 184 21.84 -7.19 25.03
N VAL A 185 21.00 -8.22 24.96
CA VAL A 185 19.56 -8.03 24.69
C VAL A 185 18.94 -7.10 25.73
N ASN A 186 19.20 -7.35 27.01
CA ASN A 186 18.70 -6.55 28.12
C ASN A 186 19.08 -5.06 28.02
N LEU A 187 20.30 -4.80 27.53
CA LEU A 187 20.81 -3.45 27.34
C LEU A 187 20.22 -2.76 26.10
N HIS A 188 20.21 -3.45 24.96
CA HIS A 188 19.97 -2.86 23.63
C HIS A 188 18.51 -2.89 23.19
N LEU A 189 17.75 -3.94 23.51
CA LEU A 189 16.37 -4.07 23.08
C LEU A 189 15.45 -3.22 23.97
N LYS A 190 14.60 -2.39 23.35
CA LYS A 190 13.55 -1.62 24.02
C LYS A 190 12.17 -1.98 23.47
N ILE A 191 11.18 -1.91 24.36
CA ILE A 191 9.77 -2.15 24.07
C ILE A 191 9.03 -0.87 24.45
N LEU A 192 8.47 -0.17 23.46
CA LEU A 192 7.75 1.08 23.70
C LEU A 192 6.32 0.95 23.17
N PRO A 193 5.30 1.41 23.92
CA PRO A 193 3.96 1.47 23.37
C PRO A 193 3.89 2.49 22.22
N TRP A 194 3.00 2.24 21.25
CA TRP A 194 2.88 3.05 20.02
C TRP A 194 2.42 4.51 20.24
N ASP A 195 1.98 4.86 21.45
CA ASP A 195 1.68 6.23 21.86
C ASP A 195 2.95 7.06 22.18
N THR A 196 4.09 6.42 22.34
CA THR A 196 5.38 7.09 22.47
C THR A 196 5.70 7.83 21.17
N ASP A 197 6.44 8.94 21.24
CA ASP A 197 6.86 9.67 20.04
C ASP A 197 7.98 8.93 19.27
N ILE A 198 7.61 7.81 18.68
CA ILE A 198 8.47 6.92 17.89
C ILE A 198 9.09 7.66 16.71
N GLY A 199 8.36 8.60 16.11
CA GLY A 199 8.84 9.39 14.98
C GLY A 199 10.06 10.25 15.35
N THR A 200 9.99 10.93 16.49
CA THR A 200 11.10 11.72 17.02
C THR A 200 12.33 10.86 17.33
N ILE A 201 12.12 9.65 17.87
CA ILE A 201 13.17 8.65 18.14
C ILE A 201 13.85 8.23 16.82
N LYS A 202 13.07 7.80 15.81
CA LYS A 202 13.54 7.36 14.49
C LYS A 202 14.16 8.47 13.65
N ASN A 203 13.76 9.72 13.86
CA ASN A 203 14.35 10.86 13.17
C ASN A 203 15.73 11.26 13.70
N GLY A 204 16.11 10.84 14.91
CA GLY A 204 17.38 11.24 15.54
C GLY A 204 17.38 12.70 16.00
N LEU A 205 16.19 13.32 16.14
CA LEU A 205 16.03 14.67 16.74
C LEU A 205 16.30 14.67 18.25
N VAL A 206 16.24 13.46 18.83
CA VAL A 206 16.91 13.06 20.05
C VAL A 206 18.43 13.13 19.77
N GLN A 207 19.07 14.28 20.01
CA GLN A 207 20.54 14.39 20.01
C GLN A 207 21.14 13.22 20.82
N ARG A 208 22.39 12.80 20.61
CA ARG A 208 23.02 11.72 21.40
C ARG A 208 22.85 11.82 22.93
N LYS A 209 22.56 13.01 23.48
CA LYS A 209 22.18 13.29 24.87
C LYS A 209 20.77 12.79 25.29
N SER A 210 20.01 12.31 24.34
CA SER A 210 18.63 11.82 24.30
C SER A 210 18.26 10.47 24.86
N TYR A 211 18.98 9.45 24.38
CA TYR A 211 18.66 8.06 24.70
C TYR A 211 19.05 7.71 26.14
N ASP A 212 19.94 8.50 26.73
CA ASP A 212 20.43 8.40 28.11
C ASP A 212 19.31 8.53 29.17
N GLY A 213 18.06 8.83 28.77
CA GLY A 213 16.89 8.82 29.65
C GLY A 213 15.65 8.06 29.15
N PHE A 214 15.69 7.40 27.98
CA PHE A 214 14.45 6.93 27.34
C PHE A 214 13.96 5.55 27.76
N ALA A 215 14.83 4.65 28.25
CA ALA A 215 14.37 3.43 28.92
C ALA A 215 15.53 2.70 29.63
N PRO A 216 15.35 2.28 30.90
CA PRO A 216 16.28 1.38 31.58
C PRO A 216 16.43 0.04 30.82
N SER A 217 17.36 -0.79 31.24
CA SER A 217 17.43 -2.18 30.81
C SER A 217 16.07 -2.88 30.96
N LEU A 218 15.78 -3.88 30.13
CA LEU A 218 14.52 -4.64 30.20
C LEU A 218 14.30 -5.25 31.60
N PHE A 219 15.36 -5.67 32.26
CA PHE A 219 15.43 -6.25 33.60
C PHE A 219 16.42 -5.47 34.47
N ALA A 220 16.19 -5.48 35.78
CA ALA A 220 16.93 -4.66 36.73
C ALA A 220 18.40 -5.11 36.88
N SER A 221 18.68 -6.38 36.61
CA SER A 221 20.04 -6.94 36.69
C SER A 221 20.37 -7.88 35.53
N ALA A 222 21.68 -8.10 35.32
CA ALA A 222 22.17 -9.12 34.39
C ALA A 222 21.76 -10.55 34.80
N GLY A 223 21.64 -10.82 36.11
CA GLY A 223 21.18 -12.11 36.62
C GLY A 223 19.73 -12.40 36.22
N GLU A 224 18.84 -11.41 36.35
CA GLU A 224 17.45 -11.52 35.87
C GLU A 224 17.38 -11.69 34.36
N ALA A 225 18.19 -10.94 33.60
CA ALA A 225 18.26 -11.08 32.16
C ALA A 225 18.62 -12.51 31.73
N LYS A 226 19.63 -13.14 32.35
CA LYS A 226 20.01 -14.53 32.07
C LYS A 226 18.89 -15.53 32.34
N LYS A 227 18.05 -15.25 33.33
CA LYS A 227 16.93 -16.11 33.72
C LYS A 227 15.72 -15.97 32.78
N ASN A 228 15.48 -14.75 32.30
CA ASN A 228 14.22 -14.38 31.63
C ASN A 228 14.36 -14.09 30.12
N ILE A 229 15.59 -14.06 29.60
CA ILE A 229 15.90 -13.93 28.18
C ILE A 229 16.67 -15.17 27.73
N LEU A 230 16.11 -15.89 26.77
CA LEU A 230 16.79 -17.00 26.10
C LEU A 230 17.34 -16.49 24.78
N VAL A 231 18.62 -16.76 24.54
CA VAL A 231 19.28 -16.41 23.27
C VAL A 231 19.84 -17.69 22.66
N GLU A 232 19.43 -17.98 21.44
CA GLU A 232 19.89 -19.13 20.68
C GLU A 232 20.39 -18.67 19.31
N LYS A 233 21.64 -19.00 18.97
CA LYS A 233 22.11 -18.85 17.59
C LYS A 233 21.47 -19.95 16.74
N ILE A 234 20.84 -19.56 15.64
CA ILE A 234 20.20 -20.48 14.70
C ILE A 234 20.84 -20.37 13.33
N ASP A 235 20.82 -21.48 12.59
CA ASP A 235 21.35 -21.51 11.23
C ASP A 235 20.43 -20.71 10.29
N LEU A 236 21.02 -19.79 9.55
CA LEU A 236 20.33 -19.06 8.49
C LEU A 236 20.20 -19.96 7.25
N LYS A 237 19.13 -20.75 7.22
CA LYS A 237 18.78 -21.70 6.15
C LYS A 237 17.77 -21.07 5.17
N GLU A 238 17.29 -21.89 4.23
CA GLU A 238 16.18 -21.56 3.32
C GLU A 238 14.85 -21.33 4.06
N TYR A 239 14.73 -21.82 5.29
CA TYR A 239 13.60 -21.59 6.18
C TYR A 239 14.10 -21.48 7.62
N ILE A 240 13.29 -20.87 8.49
CA ILE A 240 13.60 -20.66 9.90
C ILE A 240 12.43 -21.20 10.71
N GLU A 241 12.66 -22.23 11.51
CA GLU A 241 11.64 -22.84 12.38
C GLU A 241 11.99 -22.65 13.85
N ASP A 242 10.99 -22.32 14.65
CA ASP A 242 11.10 -22.34 16.10
C ASP A 242 11.08 -23.77 16.62
N LYS A 243 12.11 -24.16 17.38
CA LYS A 243 12.16 -25.48 18.05
C LYS A 243 10.93 -25.74 18.95
N ASN A 244 10.38 -24.68 19.54
CA ASN A 244 9.20 -24.76 20.40
C ASN A 244 7.89 -24.75 19.61
N GLY A 245 7.94 -24.69 18.27
CA GLY A 245 6.78 -24.78 17.40
C GLY A 245 5.92 -23.51 17.30
N ARG A 246 6.42 -22.35 17.76
CA ARG A 246 5.63 -21.08 17.77
C ARG A 246 5.61 -20.36 16.44
N PHE A 247 6.63 -20.54 15.61
CA PHE A 247 6.68 -19.93 14.29
C PHE A 247 7.50 -20.73 13.29
N SER A 248 7.21 -20.52 12.01
CA SER A 248 8.05 -20.93 10.90
C SER A 248 8.02 -19.86 9.81
N PHE A 249 9.16 -19.61 9.18
CA PHE A 249 9.31 -18.58 8.15
C PHE A 249 10.10 -19.10 6.96
N ILE A 250 9.72 -18.67 5.76
CA ILE A 250 10.57 -18.69 4.58
C ILE A 250 10.97 -17.23 4.31
N PRO A 251 12.24 -16.86 4.49
CA PRO A 251 12.67 -15.48 4.25
C PRO A 251 12.89 -15.20 2.76
N GLU A 252 12.72 -13.93 2.36
CA GLU A 252 13.08 -13.49 1.01
C GLU A 252 14.60 -13.51 0.83
N LYS A 253 15.07 -14.36 -0.09
CA LYS A 253 16.48 -14.65 -0.31
C LYS A 253 17.30 -13.39 -0.55
N LYS A 254 16.82 -12.46 -1.38
CA LYS A 254 17.55 -11.23 -1.72
C LYS A 254 17.69 -10.27 -0.54
N VAL A 255 16.68 -10.22 0.33
CA VAL A 255 16.74 -9.40 1.54
C VAL A 255 17.77 -9.98 2.51
N ILE A 256 17.81 -11.30 2.67
CA ILE A 256 18.84 -11.98 3.47
C ILE A 256 20.25 -11.80 2.91
N GLU A 257 20.43 -11.87 1.59
CA GLU A 257 21.70 -11.55 0.93
C GLU A 257 22.11 -10.11 1.19
N THR A 258 21.16 -9.16 1.12
CA THR A 258 21.40 -7.76 1.46
C THR A 258 21.88 -7.64 2.92
N TYR A 259 21.29 -8.35 3.88
CA TYR A 259 21.80 -8.34 5.28
C TYR A 259 23.25 -8.85 5.38
N LYS A 260 23.57 -9.94 4.67
CA LYS A 260 24.93 -10.53 4.65
C LYS A 260 25.97 -9.56 4.07
N ASP A 261 25.62 -8.82 3.04
CA ASP A 261 26.48 -7.80 2.42
C ASP A 261 26.80 -6.65 3.38
N TYR A 262 25.89 -6.35 4.31
CA TYR A 262 26.11 -5.37 5.38
C TYR A 262 26.87 -5.94 6.59
N GLY A 263 27.28 -7.22 6.52
CA GLY A 263 28.06 -7.89 7.56
C GLY A 263 27.22 -8.69 8.55
N TYR A 264 25.89 -8.66 8.48
CA TYR A 264 25.02 -9.43 9.36
C TYR A 264 24.92 -10.86 8.87
N LYS A 265 25.59 -11.79 9.58
CA LYS A 265 25.75 -13.18 9.13
C LYS A 265 25.24 -14.21 10.12
N ASP A 266 25.19 -13.84 11.39
CA ASP A 266 24.67 -14.71 12.44
C ASP A 266 23.20 -14.37 12.69
N LEU A 267 22.33 -15.38 12.71
CA LEU A 267 20.94 -15.24 13.10
C LEU A 267 20.75 -15.75 14.52
N TYR A 268 20.06 -14.98 15.35
CA TYR A 268 19.73 -15.33 16.73
C TYR A 268 18.22 -15.33 16.91
N ARG A 269 17.69 -16.37 17.56
CA ARG A 269 16.37 -16.36 18.20
C ARG A 269 16.53 -15.80 19.59
N ILE A 270 15.68 -14.84 19.94
CA ILE A 270 15.60 -14.25 21.27
C ILE A 270 14.19 -14.47 21.79
N ASP A 271 14.07 -15.11 22.94
CA ASP A 271 12.79 -15.31 23.61
C ASP A 271 12.78 -14.57 24.94
N ILE A 272 11.74 -13.78 25.18
CA ILE A 272 11.63 -12.92 26.36
C ILE A 272 10.36 -13.24 27.12
N HIS A 273 10.52 -13.59 28.39
CA HIS A 273 9.39 -13.74 29.29
C HIS A 273 8.84 -12.38 29.70
N LEU A 274 7.80 -11.92 29.00
CA LEU A 274 7.19 -10.64 29.30
C LEU A 274 6.68 -10.60 30.75
N LYS A 275 6.10 -11.68 31.27
CA LYS A 275 5.57 -11.77 32.65
C LYS A 275 6.50 -11.25 33.75
N TYR A 276 7.81 -11.34 33.56
CA TYR A 276 8.83 -10.96 34.56
C TYR A 276 9.47 -9.60 34.32
N LEU A 277 8.96 -8.80 33.37
CA LEU A 277 9.45 -7.44 33.19
C LEU A 277 9.18 -6.62 34.49
N PRO A 278 10.20 -5.97 35.07
CA PRO A 278 10.13 -5.28 36.36
C PRO A 278 9.16 -4.09 36.35
N PHE A 279 8.82 -3.58 35.16
CA PHE A 279 7.86 -2.50 34.96
C PHE A 279 6.51 -3.02 34.44
N LYS A 280 6.10 -4.23 34.84
CA LYS A 280 4.87 -4.91 34.39
C LYS A 280 3.63 -4.03 34.48
N GLU A 281 3.50 -3.25 35.55
CA GLU A 281 2.37 -2.33 35.75
C GLU A 281 2.31 -1.21 34.70
N ARG A 282 3.45 -0.87 34.07
CA ARG A 282 3.62 0.17 33.05
C ARG A 282 3.70 -0.37 31.61
N PHE A 283 4.12 -1.62 31.39
CA PHE A 283 4.38 -2.18 30.04
C PHE A 283 3.62 -3.46 29.69
N LEU A 284 2.83 -4.03 30.59
CA LEU A 284 2.10 -5.29 30.38
C LEU A 284 0.59 -5.15 30.54
N GLN A 285 0.08 -4.00 30.10
CA GLN A 285 -1.33 -3.88 29.75
C GLN A 285 -1.53 -4.42 28.33
N GLU A 286 -2.71 -4.97 28.04
CA GLU A 286 -3.06 -5.28 26.66
C GLU A 286 -2.87 -4.05 25.79
N GLY A 287 -2.18 -4.21 24.67
CA GLY A 287 -1.75 -3.04 23.92
C GLY A 287 -0.89 -3.37 22.72
N PHE A 288 -0.57 -2.32 22.00
CA PHE A 288 0.25 -2.36 20.80
C PHE A 288 1.57 -1.66 21.07
N TYR A 289 2.66 -2.38 20.81
CA TYR A 289 4.02 -1.97 21.11
C TYR A 289 4.90 -2.00 19.85
N ASN A 290 5.99 -1.24 19.87
CA ASN A 290 7.05 -1.29 18.88
C ASN A 290 8.37 -1.64 19.56
N LEU A 291 9.13 -2.55 18.95
CA LEU A 291 10.46 -2.92 19.42
C LEU A 291 11.53 -2.06 18.76
N PHE A 292 12.62 -1.80 19.50
CA PHE A 292 13.77 -1.04 19.02
C PHE A 292 15.05 -1.73 19.43
N TRP A 293 16.04 -1.77 18.54
CA TRP A 293 17.39 -2.24 18.87
C TRP A 293 18.37 -1.07 18.88
N ILE A 294 18.70 -0.56 20.06
CA ILE A 294 19.54 0.65 20.17
C ILE A 294 21.01 0.30 19.92
N ASN A 295 21.56 0.75 18.78
CA ASN A 295 23.01 0.76 18.52
C ASN A 295 23.52 2.21 18.48
N HIS A 296 23.91 2.79 19.62
CA HIS A 296 24.41 4.18 19.72
C HIS A 296 23.55 5.23 18.97
N GLY A 297 22.22 5.04 18.96
CA GLY A 297 21.26 5.93 18.31
C GLY A 297 21.04 5.70 16.81
N LEU A 298 21.50 4.58 16.23
CA LEU A 298 21.26 4.22 14.83
C LEU A 298 20.69 2.81 14.70
N GLU A 299 19.49 2.67 14.14
CA GLU A 299 19.02 1.38 13.64
C GLU A 299 19.56 1.16 12.24
N ARG A 300 20.38 0.12 12.07
CA ARG A 300 21.11 -0.10 10.82
C ARG A 300 20.23 -0.63 9.69
N GLU A 301 19.09 -1.22 10.04
CA GLU A 301 18.05 -1.59 9.08
C GLU A 301 17.47 -0.36 8.38
N ASP A 302 17.27 0.73 9.13
CA ASP A 302 16.80 1.99 8.57
C ASP A 302 17.73 2.47 7.45
N GLU A 303 19.06 2.34 7.63
CA GLU A 303 20.03 2.69 6.59
C GLU A 303 19.87 1.81 5.33
N MET A 304 19.57 0.52 5.50
CA MET A 304 19.34 -0.42 4.39
C MET A 304 18.08 -0.04 3.61
N ILE A 305 16.97 0.19 4.31
CA ILE A 305 15.69 0.63 3.72
C ILE A 305 15.90 1.95 2.96
N GLN A 306 16.54 2.93 3.60
CA GLN A 306 16.79 4.25 2.99
C GLN A 306 17.68 4.17 1.75
N ARG A 307 18.69 3.29 1.74
CA ARG A 307 19.54 3.04 0.56
C ARG A 307 18.78 2.33 -0.55
N LYS A 308 17.96 1.32 -0.22
CA LYS A 308 17.12 0.60 -1.19
C LYS A 308 16.12 1.56 -1.85
N LEU A 309 15.43 2.38 -1.06
CA LEU A 309 14.58 3.46 -1.56
C LEU A 309 15.35 4.41 -2.48
N GLY A 310 16.57 4.79 -2.11
CA GLY A 310 17.44 5.61 -2.96
C GLY A 310 17.79 4.98 -4.31
N HIS A 311 17.94 3.65 -4.36
CA HIS A 311 18.18 2.91 -5.59
C HIS A 311 16.96 2.90 -6.53
N TYR A 312 15.76 2.68 -5.99
CA TYR A 312 14.52 2.61 -6.78
C TYR A 312 13.94 3.99 -7.15
N LEU A 313 13.94 4.95 -6.22
CA LEU A 313 13.30 6.26 -6.39
C LEU A 313 14.21 7.30 -7.08
N GLY A 314 15.52 7.07 -7.12
CA GLY A 314 16.50 8.05 -7.63
C GLY A 314 16.58 9.32 -6.77
N LYS A 315 17.01 10.46 -7.34
CA LYS A 315 17.22 11.72 -6.59
C LYS A 315 16.00 12.65 -6.53
N LYS A 316 14.90 12.33 -7.19
CA LYS A 316 14.11 13.42 -7.78
C LYS A 316 13.01 14.02 -6.89
N ILE A 317 12.34 13.32 -5.95
CA ILE A 317 11.04 13.88 -5.50
C ILE A 317 10.44 13.49 -4.12
N TYR A 318 11.10 12.68 -3.27
CA TYR A 318 10.55 12.28 -1.94
C TYR A 318 11.54 12.34 -0.78
N ARG A 319 12.64 13.06 -0.99
CA ARG A 319 13.70 13.16 0.00
C ARG A 319 13.55 14.50 0.70
N SER A 320 13.35 14.49 2.00
CA SER A 320 13.35 15.74 2.76
C SER A 320 14.75 16.34 2.80
N ASP A 321 14.85 17.60 3.25
CA ASP A 321 16.11 18.33 3.39
C ASP A 321 17.15 17.61 4.27
N ASN A 322 16.71 16.78 5.22
CA ASN A 322 17.62 15.99 6.07
C ASN A 322 18.18 14.73 5.38
N GLY A 323 17.83 14.51 4.11
CA GLY A 323 18.32 13.39 3.31
C GLY A 323 17.63 12.05 3.59
N LYS A 324 16.51 12.01 4.35
CA LYS A 324 15.69 10.81 4.54
C LYS A 324 14.45 10.80 3.63
N TRP A 325 13.99 9.59 3.33
CA TRP A 325 12.74 9.29 2.63
C TRP A 325 11.58 9.21 3.63
N TYR A 326 10.46 9.84 3.28
CA TYR A 326 9.26 9.93 4.11
C TYR A 326 8.03 9.45 3.34
N GLY A 327 7.07 8.89 4.09
CA GLY A 327 5.76 8.60 3.57
C GLY A 327 4.94 9.87 3.32
N PHE A 328 3.80 9.69 2.65
CA PHE A 328 2.82 10.75 2.43
C PHE A 328 1.98 10.99 3.68
N ALA A 329 1.47 12.21 3.82
CA ALA A 329 0.50 12.52 4.86
C ALA A 329 -0.83 11.81 4.60
N VAL A 330 -1.35 11.13 5.62
CA VAL A 330 -2.70 10.56 5.64
C VAL A 330 -3.53 11.35 6.65
N GLU A 331 -4.57 12.02 6.20
CA GLU A 331 -5.48 12.78 7.06
C GLU A 331 -6.90 12.18 6.99
N LYS A 332 -7.84 12.72 7.79
CA LYS A 332 -9.25 12.23 7.83
C LYS A 332 -9.93 12.23 6.45
N ARG A 333 -9.46 13.07 5.52
CA ARG A 333 -10.04 13.25 4.17
C ARG A 333 -9.30 12.48 3.07
N GLY A 334 -8.27 11.70 3.39
CA GLY A 334 -7.52 10.90 2.40
C GLY A 334 -6.01 11.09 2.49
N LEU A 335 -5.33 10.69 1.42
CA LEU A 335 -3.87 10.74 1.27
C LEU A 335 -3.45 11.97 0.44
N PHE A 336 -2.35 12.61 0.82
CA PHE A 336 -1.84 13.83 0.19
C PHE A 336 -0.44 13.62 -0.38
N PHE A 337 -0.33 13.50 -1.70
CA PHE A 337 0.96 13.29 -2.39
C PHE A 337 1.91 14.49 -2.30
N ASP A 338 1.37 15.70 -2.11
CA ASP A 338 2.08 16.97 -1.97
C ASP A 338 2.60 17.25 -0.55
N LYS A 339 2.26 16.39 0.41
CA LYS A 339 2.69 16.53 1.80
C LYS A 339 3.40 15.27 2.25
N LEU A 340 4.66 15.42 2.63
CA LEU A 340 5.38 14.38 3.35
C LEU A 340 4.98 14.39 4.83
N GLN A 341 5.18 13.25 5.49
CA GLN A 341 5.05 13.12 6.94
C GLN A 341 6.44 13.17 7.60
N PRO A 342 7.06 14.35 7.81
CA PRO A 342 8.46 14.47 8.23
C PRO A 342 8.70 13.91 9.64
N LYS A 343 7.65 13.70 10.43
CA LYS A 343 7.75 13.12 11.76
C LYS A 343 8.06 11.62 11.73
N TYR A 344 7.63 10.90 10.70
CA TYR A 344 7.73 9.44 10.67
C TYR A 344 8.42 9.00 9.36
N PRO A 345 9.74 8.75 9.38
CA PRO A 345 10.46 8.31 8.18
C PRO A 345 10.02 6.90 7.76
N ILE A 346 10.27 6.56 6.49
CA ILE A 346 10.13 5.19 6.00
C ILE A 346 11.33 4.40 6.52
N CYS A 347 11.10 3.55 7.50
CA CYS A 347 12.15 2.87 8.23
C CYS A 347 11.67 1.52 8.75
N SER A 348 12.51 0.79 9.50
CA SER A 348 12.05 -0.44 10.13
C SER A 348 11.09 -0.09 11.26
N TYR A 349 10.07 -0.92 11.42
CA TYR A 349 9.17 -0.92 12.58
C TYR A 349 8.92 -2.38 12.93
N HIS A 350 8.83 -2.66 14.22
CA HIS A 350 8.78 -4.01 14.78
C HIS A 350 7.54 -4.12 15.68
N PRO A 351 6.32 -4.13 15.10
CA PRO A 351 5.07 -4.11 15.82
C PRO A 351 4.78 -5.40 16.58
N VAL A 352 4.24 -5.26 17.79
CA VAL A 352 3.82 -6.36 18.67
C VAL A 352 2.44 -6.04 19.22
N LEU A 353 1.49 -6.95 19.04
CA LEU A 353 0.22 -6.93 19.75
C LEU A 353 0.30 -7.89 20.94
N TYR A 354 0.12 -7.35 22.15
CA TYR A 354 -0.08 -8.15 23.35
C TYR A 354 -1.55 -8.13 23.73
N LYS A 355 -2.22 -9.28 23.71
CA LYS A 355 -3.62 -9.45 24.13
C LYS A 355 -3.82 -10.79 24.83
N LYS A 356 -4.67 -10.82 25.84
CA LYS A 356 -5.11 -11.99 26.58
C LYS A 356 -6.31 -12.64 25.88
N LYS A 357 -6.15 -12.92 24.59
CA LYS A 357 -7.16 -13.59 23.76
C LYS A 357 -6.60 -14.87 23.17
N LYS A 358 -7.45 -15.88 23.06
CA LYS A 358 -7.15 -17.16 22.39
C LYS A 358 -7.36 -17.08 20.89
N PHE A 359 -8.36 -16.31 20.46
CA PHE A 359 -8.75 -16.11 19.08
C PHE A 359 -8.84 -14.61 18.80
N TYR A 360 -8.47 -14.24 17.58
CA TYR A 360 -8.39 -12.86 17.15
C TYR A 360 -9.31 -12.65 15.97
N ASN A 361 -10.10 -11.58 16.04
CA ASN A 361 -11.03 -11.20 14.99
C ASN A 361 -10.31 -10.44 13.87
N ILE A 362 -10.77 -10.66 12.64
CA ILE A 362 -10.02 -10.31 11.44
C ILE A 362 -10.84 -9.37 10.55
N ALA A 363 -10.19 -8.33 10.05
CA ALA A 363 -10.59 -7.63 8.84
C ALA A 363 -9.67 -8.09 7.70
N HIS A 364 -10.20 -8.85 6.75
CA HIS A 364 -9.44 -9.32 5.58
C HIS A 364 -9.71 -8.43 4.37
N MET A 365 -8.66 -7.84 3.81
CA MET A 365 -8.69 -6.97 2.63
C MET A 365 -7.94 -7.65 1.48
N GLY A 366 -8.66 -7.98 0.41
CA GLY A 366 -8.05 -8.42 -0.86
C GLY A 366 -7.94 -7.26 -1.84
N ASP A 367 -7.01 -7.36 -2.79
CA ASP A 367 -7.00 -6.59 -4.04
C ASP A 367 -7.18 -5.10 -3.83
N LEU A 368 -6.13 -4.47 -3.28
CA LEU A 368 -6.13 -3.05 -3.00
C LEU A 368 -5.88 -2.24 -4.27
N HIS A 369 -5.01 -2.71 -5.16
CA HIS A 369 -4.67 -2.09 -6.46
C HIS A 369 -4.48 -0.58 -6.35
N LEU A 370 -3.60 -0.14 -5.44
CA LEU A 370 -3.29 1.27 -5.30
C LEU A 370 -2.52 1.79 -6.52
N VAL A 371 -2.95 2.93 -7.06
CA VAL A 371 -2.46 3.48 -8.33
C VAL A 371 -2.44 5.00 -8.30
N ALA A 372 -1.28 5.61 -8.05
CA ALA A 372 -1.13 7.06 -7.87
C ALA A 372 -1.64 7.88 -9.07
N ARG A 373 -1.51 7.36 -10.31
CA ARG A 373 -2.03 8.05 -11.51
C ARG A 373 -3.55 8.29 -11.46
N LEU A 374 -4.33 7.49 -10.72
CA LEU A 374 -5.78 7.71 -10.58
C LEU A 374 -6.08 9.05 -9.91
N THR A 375 -5.23 9.52 -8.99
CA THR A 375 -5.42 10.82 -8.33
C THR A 375 -5.31 12.00 -9.29
N LEU A 376 -4.46 11.88 -10.31
CA LEU A 376 -4.41 12.85 -11.40
C LEU A 376 -5.64 12.73 -12.30
N MET A 377 -6.04 11.51 -12.64
CA MET A 377 -7.21 11.27 -13.48
C MET A 377 -8.51 11.81 -12.88
N LYS A 378 -8.64 11.88 -11.55
CA LYS A 378 -9.78 12.55 -10.88
C LYS A 378 -9.92 14.02 -11.26
N LYS A 379 -8.84 14.67 -11.71
CA LYS A 379 -8.85 16.06 -12.19
C LYS A 379 -9.26 16.17 -13.66
N ASN A 380 -9.52 15.04 -14.34
CA ASN A 380 -9.82 15.04 -15.77
C ASN A 380 -11.20 15.64 -16.06
N THR A 381 -11.18 16.82 -16.67
CA THR A 381 -12.36 17.60 -17.01
C THR A 381 -13.04 17.15 -18.30
N ALA A 382 -12.53 16.10 -18.96
CA ALA A 382 -13.13 15.56 -20.18
C ALA A 382 -14.58 15.09 -19.93
N LYS A 383 -15.46 15.32 -20.90
CA LYS A 383 -16.86 14.89 -20.81
C LYS A 383 -17.22 14.02 -21.99
N VAL A 384 -18.10 13.04 -21.77
CA VAL A 384 -18.67 12.25 -22.88
C VAL A 384 -19.33 13.17 -23.91
N VAL A 385 -20.00 14.23 -23.44
CA VAL A 385 -20.54 15.31 -24.26
C VAL A 385 -20.04 16.64 -23.71
N GLU A 386 -19.45 17.49 -24.55
CA GLU A 386 -18.97 18.83 -24.16
C GLU A 386 -20.15 19.82 -24.07
N ALA A 387 -21.04 19.57 -23.10
CA ALA A 387 -22.22 20.39 -22.81
C ALA A 387 -22.34 20.67 -21.30
N ASP A 388 -23.15 21.67 -20.96
CA ASP A 388 -23.44 22.03 -19.57
C ASP A 388 -24.26 20.95 -18.85
N GLY A 389 -23.96 20.77 -17.56
CA GLY A 389 -24.63 19.77 -16.71
C GLY A 389 -24.22 18.32 -16.98
N VAL A 390 -23.28 18.06 -17.89
CA VAL A 390 -22.64 16.74 -18.06
C VAL A 390 -21.44 16.65 -17.11
N ALA A 391 -21.41 15.59 -16.30
CA ALA A 391 -20.34 15.33 -15.35
C ALA A 391 -19.01 15.07 -16.08
N THR A 392 -17.91 15.46 -15.44
CA THR A 392 -16.58 15.14 -15.95
C THR A 392 -16.25 13.68 -15.67
N VAL A 393 -15.37 13.09 -16.47
CA VAL A 393 -14.89 11.72 -16.24
C VAL A 393 -14.19 11.61 -14.88
N GLY A 394 -13.42 12.63 -14.48
CA GLY A 394 -12.76 12.67 -13.18
C GLY A 394 -13.73 12.68 -11.99
N ASP A 395 -14.89 13.32 -12.12
CA ASP A 395 -15.92 13.32 -11.06
C ASP A 395 -16.52 11.94 -10.81
N MET A 396 -16.64 11.14 -11.87
CA MET A 396 -17.28 9.82 -11.86
C MET A 396 -16.33 8.66 -11.52
N LEU A 397 -15.02 8.88 -11.66
CA LEU A 397 -13.98 7.89 -11.44
C LEU A 397 -13.92 7.43 -9.97
N ASN A 398 -13.84 6.11 -9.77
CA ASN A 398 -13.57 5.49 -8.49
C ASN A 398 -12.08 5.63 -8.14
N ASP A 399 -11.80 6.20 -6.97
CA ASP A 399 -10.43 6.28 -6.44
C ASP A 399 -10.20 5.17 -5.42
N HIS A 400 -9.30 4.26 -5.77
CA HIS A 400 -8.96 3.11 -4.94
C HIS A 400 -8.39 3.56 -3.58
N PHE A 401 -7.64 4.67 -3.52
CA PHE A 401 -7.06 5.17 -2.27
C PHE A 401 -8.14 5.58 -1.26
N ASP A 402 -9.14 6.32 -1.72
CA ASP A 402 -10.23 6.80 -0.86
C ASP A 402 -11.00 5.62 -0.25
N ASN A 403 -11.17 4.53 -1.02
CA ASN A 403 -11.80 3.31 -0.54
C ASN A 403 -10.93 2.63 0.52
N VAL A 404 -9.66 2.37 0.22
CA VAL A 404 -8.74 1.70 1.15
C VAL A 404 -8.61 2.51 2.44
N VAL A 405 -8.40 3.82 2.38
CA VAL A 405 -8.34 4.69 3.58
C VAL A 405 -9.65 4.63 4.36
N SER A 406 -10.80 4.68 3.69
CA SER A 406 -12.10 4.55 4.36
C SER A 406 -12.24 3.20 5.08
N LEU A 407 -11.83 2.10 4.45
CA LEU A 407 -11.91 0.75 5.01
C LEU A 407 -10.96 0.57 6.20
N PHE A 408 -9.73 1.08 6.12
CA PHE A 408 -8.79 1.09 7.26
C PHE A 408 -9.33 1.90 8.44
N ILE A 409 -9.94 3.07 8.20
CA ILE A 409 -10.59 3.85 9.27
C ILE A 409 -11.74 3.06 9.91
N GLN A 410 -12.56 2.38 9.11
CA GLN A 410 -13.67 1.57 9.61
C GLN A 410 -13.18 0.38 10.44
N ALA A 411 -12.25 -0.42 9.92
CA ALA A 411 -11.65 -1.56 10.63
C ALA A 411 -10.92 -1.13 11.91
N GLY A 412 -10.28 0.04 11.89
CA GLY A 412 -9.62 0.62 13.06
C GLY A 412 -10.58 0.95 14.19
N LYS A 413 -11.70 1.61 13.86
CA LYS A 413 -12.74 2.01 14.82
C LYS A 413 -13.65 0.89 15.29
N ASP A 414 -13.64 -0.26 14.60
CA ASP A 414 -14.46 -1.41 14.95
C ASP A 414 -13.80 -2.18 16.11
N ASP A 415 -14.35 -2.07 17.32
CA ASP A 415 -13.81 -2.71 18.53
C ASP A 415 -13.80 -4.24 18.45
N ASP A 416 -14.63 -4.83 17.60
CA ASP A 416 -14.60 -6.27 17.38
C ASP A 416 -13.38 -6.69 16.55
N ILE A 417 -12.73 -5.81 15.79
CA ILE A 417 -11.59 -6.17 14.94
C ILE A 417 -10.29 -6.09 15.74
N ASP A 418 -9.54 -7.19 15.79
CA ASP A 418 -8.24 -7.23 16.47
C ASP A 418 -7.07 -6.98 15.51
N MET A 419 -7.17 -7.41 14.25
CA MET A 419 -6.10 -7.27 13.25
C MET A 419 -6.64 -7.11 11.83
N VAL A 420 -5.79 -6.59 10.93
CA VAL A 420 -6.04 -6.56 9.48
C VAL A 420 -5.13 -7.56 8.78
N LEU A 421 -5.68 -8.32 7.85
CA LEU A 421 -4.93 -9.19 6.94
C LEU A 421 -5.08 -8.66 5.52
N ILE A 422 -3.97 -8.58 4.78
CA ILE A 422 -3.93 -8.15 3.38
C ILE A 422 -3.34 -9.25 2.52
N SER A 423 -4.13 -9.74 1.57
CA SER A 423 -3.77 -10.86 0.71
C SER A 423 -3.24 -10.40 -0.65
N GLY A 424 -2.15 -9.62 -0.67
CA GLY A 424 -1.47 -9.22 -1.91
C GLY A 424 -2.19 -8.18 -2.77
N ASP A 425 -1.57 -7.90 -3.92
CA ASP A 425 -1.98 -6.87 -4.89
C ASP A 425 -2.24 -5.53 -4.20
N LEU A 426 -1.21 -5.09 -3.48
CA LEU A 426 -1.22 -3.77 -2.86
C LEU A 426 -1.26 -2.67 -3.91
N ILE A 427 -0.60 -2.91 -5.05
CA ILE A 427 -0.42 -1.97 -6.16
C ILE A 427 -0.69 -2.68 -7.49
N ASP A 428 -0.95 -1.94 -8.57
CA ASP A 428 -1.06 -2.55 -9.92
C ASP A 428 0.29 -2.87 -10.56
N ALA A 429 1.27 -2.01 -10.29
CA ALA A 429 2.63 -2.09 -10.81
C ALA A 429 3.57 -1.21 -9.98
N LEU A 430 4.83 -1.64 -9.88
CA LEU A 430 5.88 -0.94 -9.16
C LEU A 430 6.16 0.47 -9.73
N LYS A 431 6.14 0.62 -11.06
CA LYS A 431 6.40 1.90 -11.73
C LYS A 431 5.10 2.67 -11.90
N SER A 432 5.03 3.85 -11.28
CA SER A 432 3.83 4.68 -11.25
C SER A 432 4.15 6.16 -11.46
N PHE A 433 3.10 6.92 -11.76
CA PHE A 433 3.22 8.36 -11.95
C PHE A 433 3.21 9.06 -10.60
N TYR A 434 4.14 10.00 -10.36
CA TYR A 434 4.13 10.79 -9.13
C TYR A 434 3.38 12.12 -9.31
N PRO A 435 2.24 12.33 -8.62
CA PRO A 435 1.40 13.51 -8.82
C PRO A 435 2.03 14.87 -8.48
N THR A 436 3.18 14.97 -7.82
CA THR A 436 3.77 16.30 -7.51
C THR A 436 4.94 16.68 -8.40
N GLN A 437 5.31 15.83 -9.36
CA GLN A 437 6.21 16.23 -10.46
C GLN A 437 5.77 17.54 -11.14
N PHE A 438 4.47 17.86 -11.08
CA PHE A 438 3.86 19.10 -11.56
C PHE A 438 4.35 20.36 -10.84
N VAL A 439 4.59 20.29 -9.53
CA VAL A 439 4.98 21.45 -8.71
C VAL A 439 6.43 21.82 -9.00
N ASP A 440 7.33 20.83 -9.06
CA ASP A 440 8.75 21.07 -9.35
C ASP A 440 8.99 21.50 -10.79
N GLN A 441 8.28 20.91 -11.75
CA GLN A 441 8.33 21.38 -13.13
C GLN A 441 7.83 22.83 -13.22
N LYS A 442 6.70 23.17 -12.58
CA LYS A 442 6.18 24.55 -12.55
C LYS A 442 7.23 25.52 -12.00
N ASN A 443 7.92 25.17 -10.91
CA ASN A 443 8.96 26.01 -10.32
C ASN A 443 10.19 26.17 -11.24
N LYS A 444 10.60 25.10 -11.94
CA LYS A 444 11.72 25.14 -12.88
C LYS A 444 11.39 25.95 -14.14
N TYR A 445 10.19 25.78 -14.71
CA TYR A 445 9.72 26.56 -15.85
C TYR A 445 9.62 28.06 -15.54
N MET A 446 9.24 28.43 -14.31
CA MET A 446 9.21 29.83 -13.87
C MET A 446 10.62 30.41 -13.65
N ALA A 447 11.63 29.57 -13.43
CA ALA A 447 13.02 30.00 -13.21
C ALA A 447 13.83 30.12 -14.51
N ASP A 448 13.57 29.26 -15.50
CA ASP A 448 14.43 29.12 -16.68
C ASP A 448 14.07 30.05 -17.85
N GLY A 449 12.93 30.76 -17.82
CA GLY A 449 12.60 31.90 -18.72
C GLY A 449 12.52 31.64 -20.24
N GLU A 450 13.02 30.52 -20.74
CA GLU A 450 13.20 30.22 -22.16
C GLU A 450 12.37 28.99 -22.56
N TYR A 451 11.15 29.22 -23.05
CA TYR A 451 10.58 28.52 -24.20
C TYR A 451 9.34 29.30 -24.65
N GLY A 452 9.47 30.02 -25.77
CA GLY A 452 8.35 30.65 -26.47
C GLY A 452 7.42 29.60 -27.08
N TYR A 453 6.13 29.95 -27.13
CA TYR A 453 5.01 29.29 -27.86
C TYR A 453 3.98 28.42 -27.09
N ALA A 454 3.97 28.40 -25.76
CA ALA A 454 2.72 28.08 -25.03
C ALA A 454 2.07 29.39 -24.56
N SER A 455 1.30 30.03 -25.44
CA SER A 455 0.56 31.24 -25.08
C SER A 455 -0.47 30.92 -23.97
N GLU A 456 -0.31 31.57 -22.82
CA GLU A 456 -1.30 31.73 -21.73
C GLU A 456 -1.62 30.54 -20.80
N MET A 457 -1.22 29.30 -21.07
CA MET A 457 -1.55 28.16 -20.18
C MET A 457 -0.44 27.85 -19.16
N THR A 458 -0.69 28.09 -17.87
CA THR A 458 0.22 27.67 -16.79
C THR A 458 0.30 26.14 -16.71
N LEU A 459 1.38 25.57 -16.16
CA LEU A 459 1.50 24.11 -15.96
C LEU A 459 0.33 23.53 -15.13
N GLU A 460 -0.18 24.33 -14.20
CA GLU A 460 -1.37 24.00 -13.41
C GLU A 460 -2.62 23.89 -14.27
N ASN A 461 -2.79 24.80 -15.23
CA ASN A 461 -3.88 24.75 -16.19
C ASN A 461 -3.71 23.60 -17.21
N TYR A 462 -2.47 23.26 -17.60
CA TYR A 462 -2.18 22.14 -18.50
C TYR A 462 -2.69 20.81 -17.90
N TYR A 463 -2.39 20.53 -16.64
CA TYR A 463 -2.86 19.31 -15.96
C TYR A 463 -4.29 19.40 -15.41
N GLN A 464 -5.02 20.49 -15.69
CA GLN A 464 -6.47 20.56 -15.56
C GLN A 464 -7.18 20.30 -16.90
N SER A 465 -6.45 20.37 -18.03
CA SER A 465 -6.96 20.02 -19.35
C SER A 465 -6.94 18.51 -19.59
N PRO A 466 -7.88 17.97 -20.38
CA PRO A 466 -7.83 16.59 -20.82
C PRO A 466 -6.52 16.19 -21.50
N SER A 467 -5.98 17.03 -22.40
CA SER A 467 -4.74 16.74 -23.12
C SER A 467 -3.55 16.59 -22.18
N GLY A 468 -3.39 17.50 -21.22
CA GLY A 468 -2.28 17.42 -20.28
C GLY A 468 -2.36 16.20 -19.36
N ILE A 469 -3.57 15.80 -18.95
CA ILE A 469 -3.76 14.56 -18.20
C ILE A 469 -3.45 13.34 -19.08
N TRP A 470 -3.91 13.30 -20.33
CA TRP A 470 -3.61 12.22 -21.26
C TRP A 470 -2.10 12.05 -21.50
N ASP A 471 -1.37 13.16 -21.61
CA ASP A 471 0.07 13.14 -21.77
C ASP A 471 0.80 12.63 -20.51
N ALA A 472 0.29 12.95 -19.32
CA ALA A 472 0.85 12.46 -18.06
C ALA A 472 0.59 10.96 -17.83
N VAL A 473 -0.66 10.51 -17.99
CA VAL A 473 -1.07 9.14 -17.66
C VAL A 473 -0.86 8.16 -18.82
N GLY A 474 -0.65 8.67 -20.03
CA GLY A 474 -0.43 7.86 -21.22
C GLY A 474 0.87 7.07 -21.13
N VAL A 475 0.77 5.76 -21.38
CA VAL A 475 1.92 4.87 -21.52
C VAL A 475 2.33 4.78 -22.99
N LYS A 476 3.62 4.94 -23.29
CA LYS A 476 4.16 4.84 -24.66
C LYS A 476 5.19 3.70 -24.75
N ASP A 477 6.46 4.03 -24.89
CA ASP A 477 7.58 3.09 -24.80
C ASP A 477 8.24 3.15 -23.42
N LYS A 478 9.19 2.24 -23.18
CA LYS A 478 9.92 2.13 -21.91
C LYS A 478 10.70 3.42 -21.59
N ASP A 479 11.26 4.10 -22.59
CA ASP A 479 12.12 5.28 -22.40
C ASP A 479 11.32 6.52 -22.02
N GLU A 480 10.22 6.80 -22.72
CA GLU A 480 9.35 7.92 -22.37
C GLU A 480 8.69 7.68 -21.01
N THR A 481 8.24 6.44 -20.76
CA THR A 481 7.64 6.09 -19.47
C THR A 481 8.64 6.28 -18.33
N ASN A 482 9.92 5.92 -18.51
CA ASN A 482 10.98 6.16 -17.53
C ASN A 482 11.24 7.64 -17.23
N LYS A 483 10.93 8.56 -18.14
CA LYS A 483 11.08 10.01 -17.90
C LYS A 483 10.01 10.55 -16.95
N LYS A 484 8.80 9.97 -17.00
CA LYS A 484 7.61 10.45 -16.29
C LYS A 484 7.29 9.62 -15.03
N TYR A 485 7.61 8.33 -15.04
CA TYR A 485 7.20 7.38 -13.99
C TYR A 485 8.39 6.93 -13.13
N GLN A 486 8.11 6.67 -11.86
CA GLN A 486 9.08 6.27 -10.86
C GLN A 486 8.66 4.98 -10.17
N ASP A 487 9.65 4.20 -9.76
CA ASP A 487 9.41 2.93 -9.07
C ASP A 487 9.08 3.22 -7.60
N GLY A 488 8.11 2.51 -7.01
CA GLY A 488 7.85 2.50 -5.56
C GLY A 488 6.87 3.57 -5.04
N VAL A 489 6.33 4.45 -5.89
CA VAL A 489 5.34 5.48 -5.46
C VAL A 489 4.14 4.86 -4.74
N ASP A 490 3.58 3.81 -5.33
CA ASP A 490 2.38 3.15 -4.80
C ASP A 490 2.70 2.30 -3.55
N LEU A 491 3.91 1.71 -3.47
CA LEU A 491 4.39 1.03 -2.25
C LEU A 491 4.57 1.99 -1.08
N ILE A 492 5.13 3.17 -1.32
CA ILE A 492 5.22 4.23 -0.28
C ILE A 492 3.82 4.65 0.16
N THR A 493 2.86 4.65 -0.76
CA THR A 493 1.49 5.01 -0.43
C THR A 493 0.85 4.03 0.54
N ILE A 494 0.86 2.73 0.25
CA ILE A 494 0.32 1.74 1.20
C ILE A 494 1.12 1.70 2.50
N TYR A 495 2.45 1.88 2.44
CA TYR A 495 3.27 2.03 3.65
C TYR A 495 2.79 3.18 4.54
N SER A 496 2.48 4.32 3.94
CA SER A 496 1.98 5.51 4.65
C SER A 496 0.61 5.26 5.30
N ILE A 497 -0.28 4.55 4.60
CA ILE A 497 -1.61 4.17 5.11
C ILE A 497 -1.47 3.24 6.32
N ILE A 498 -0.63 2.20 6.22
CA ILE A 498 -0.41 1.22 7.30
C ILE A 498 0.26 1.88 8.51
N LEU A 499 1.27 2.72 8.29
CA LEU A 499 1.95 3.41 9.38
C LEU A 499 0.98 4.34 10.12
N ASN A 500 0.16 5.08 9.38
CA ASN A 500 -0.90 5.88 9.99
C ASN A 500 -1.92 5.03 10.76
N PHE A 501 -2.27 3.84 10.25
CA PHE A 501 -3.13 2.90 10.96
C PHE A 501 -2.51 2.42 12.28
N TYR A 502 -1.22 2.12 12.30
CA TYR A 502 -0.49 1.79 13.54
C TYR A 502 -0.48 2.93 14.55
N LEU A 503 -0.19 4.14 14.10
CA LEU A 503 -0.13 5.33 14.94
C LEU A 503 -1.49 5.69 15.55
N VAL A 504 -2.57 5.58 14.78
CA VAL A 504 -3.90 6.04 15.20
C VAL A 504 -4.73 4.91 15.82
N GLN A 505 -4.76 3.74 15.20
CA GLN A 505 -5.68 2.65 15.55
C GLN A 505 -5.02 1.57 16.41
N LYS A 506 -3.68 1.50 16.42
CA LYS A 506 -2.92 0.59 17.29
C LYS A 506 -3.31 -0.89 17.13
N LYS A 507 -3.50 -1.33 15.88
CA LYS A 507 -3.82 -2.72 15.52
C LYS A 507 -2.82 -3.24 14.49
N PRO A 508 -2.39 -4.50 14.56
CA PRO A 508 -1.43 -5.09 13.61
C PRO A 508 -2.05 -5.29 12.22
N VAL A 509 -1.19 -5.21 11.19
CA VAL A 509 -1.50 -5.47 9.78
C VAL A 509 -0.54 -6.56 9.29
N PHE A 510 -1.08 -7.68 8.83
CA PHE A 510 -0.31 -8.74 8.19
C PHE A 510 -0.46 -8.66 6.68
N ILE A 511 0.63 -8.91 5.97
CA ILE A 511 0.68 -8.77 4.51
C ILE A 511 1.40 -9.98 3.91
N VAL A 512 0.86 -10.47 2.81
CA VAL A 512 1.55 -11.36 1.85
C VAL A 512 1.52 -10.70 0.47
N SER A 513 2.45 -11.04 -0.41
CA SER A 513 2.48 -10.46 -1.76
C SER A 513 1.50 -11.14 -2.72
N GLY A 514 0.98 -10.36 -3.66
CA GLY A 514 0.30 -10.82 -4.88
C GLY A 514 1.23 -10.73 -6.10
N ASN A 515 0.72 -11.05 -7.29
CA ASN A 515 1.51 -10.97 -8.51
C ASN A 515 1.75 -9.52 -8.96
N HIS A 516 0.77 -8.63 -8.78
CA HIS A 516 0.92 -7.23 -9.20
C HIS A 516 1.96 -6.46 -8.38
N ASP A 517 2.26 -6.90 -7.16
CA ASP A 517 3.32 -6.32 -6.31
C ASP A 517 4.73 -6.44 -6.94
N ALA A 518 4.90 -7.34 -7.92
CA ALA A 518 6.13 -7.50 -8.71
C ALA A 518 5.98 -7.11 -10.19
N TYR A 519 4.81 -6.61 -10.61
CA TYR A 519 4.65 -6.10 -11.97
C TYR A 519 5.46 -4.83 -12.12
N HIS A 520 6.36 -4.78 -13.10
CA HIS A 520 7.22 -3.60 -13.23
C HIS A 520 6.53 -2.46 -13.98
N TRP A 521 5.88 -2.75 -15.11
CA TRP A 521 5.43 -1.72 -16.05
C TRP A 521 3.93 -1.45 -15.96
N PRO A 522 3.51 -0.16 -16.00
CA PRO A 522 2.11 0.18 -16.14
C PRO A 522 1.59 -0.17 -17.54
N TYR A 523 0.27 -0.30 -17.65
CA TYR A 523 -0.44 -0.59 -18.89
C TYR A 523 -1.61 0.38 -19.10
N GLY A 524 -2.11 0.47 -20.34
CA GLY A 524 -3.31 1.22 -20.69
C GLY A 524 -4.59 0.56 -20.16
N VAL A 525 -5.69 1.30 -20.10
CA VAL A 525 -6.94 0.86 -19.44
C VAL A 525 -7.73 -0.21 -20.20
N SER A 526 -7.48 -0.36 -21.50
CA SER A 526 -8.17 -1.36 -22.32
C SER A 526 -7.24 -1.85 -23.42
N PRO A 527 -6.18 -2.60 -23.05
CA PRO A 527 -5.20 -3.08 -24.02
C PRO A 527 -5.87 -3.96 -25.07
N ARG A 528 -5.29 -3.95 -26.27
CA ARG A 528 -5.85 -4.61 -27.45
C ARG A 528 -4.87 -5.66 -27.96
N LEU A 529 -5.25 -6.94 -27.88
CA LEU A 529 -4.46 -8.05 -28.37
C LEU A 529 -4.80 -8.31 -29.84
N PHE A 530 -3.83 -8.10 -30.73
CA PHE A 530 -3.98 -8.42 -32.14
C PHE A 530 -3.73 -9.90 -32.39
N ASN A 531 -4.76 -10.62 -32.85
CA ASN A 531 -4.56 -11.96 -33.40
C ASN A 531 -4.21 -11.84 -34.88
N TRP A 532 -2.92 -11.98 -35.21
CA TRP A 532 -2.36 -11.91 -36.55
C TRP A 532 -2.97 -12.93 -37.52
N SER A 533 -3.48 -14.07 -37.03
CA SER A 533 -4.07 -15.11 -37.87
C SER A 533 -5.51 -14.85 -38.31
N LYS A 534 -6.22 -13.92 -37.66
CA LYS A 534 -7.67 -13.69 -37.89
C LYS A 534 -8.07 -12.23 -38.13
N HIS A 535 -7.12 -11.30 -38.22
CA HIS A 535 -7.37 -9.85 -38.28
C HIS A 535 -8.38 -9.34 -37.21
N LEU A 536 -8.49 -10.06 -36.08
CA LEU A 536 -9.40 -9.75 -34.98
C LEU A 536 -8.60 -9.14 -33.83
N CYS A 537 -8.96 -7.91 -33.50
CA CYS A 537 -8.49 -7.21 -32.32
C CYS A 537 -9.32 -7.67 -31.11
N ARG A 538 -8.76 -8.49 -30.22
CA ARG A 538 -9.42 -8.91 -28.97
C ARG A 538 -9.17 -7.88 -27.88
N LYS A 539 -10.21 -7.60 -27.07
CA LYS A 539 -10.09 -6.77 -25.87
C LYS A 539 -9.39 -7.61 -24.79
N ALA A 540 -8.28 -7.13 -24.25
CA ALA A 540 -7.71 -7.69 -23.04
C ALA A 540 -8.14 -6.85 -21.84
N ASN A 541 -8.32 -7.50 -20.69
CA ASN A 541 -8.65 -6.88 -19.41
C ASN A 541 -9.87 -5.94 -19.49
N GLU A 542 -10.93 -6.43 -20.11
CA GLU A 542 -12.16 -5.66 -20.30
C GLU A 542 -12.85 -5.27 -18.98
N GLY A 543 -12.49 -5.88 -17.84
CA GLY A 543 -12.99 -5.52 -16.51
C GLY A 543 -12.46 -4.19 -15.93
N ILE A 544 -11.25 -3.76 -16.31
CA ILE A 544 -10.57 -2.60 -15.69
C ILE A 544 -11.41 -1.31 -15.72
N PRO A 545 -12.08 -0.93 -16.84
CA PRO A 545 -12.94 0.26 -16.83
C PRO A 545 -14.01 0.22 -15.73
N ALA A 546 -14.64 -0.94 -15.54
CA ALA A 546 -15.66 -1.09 -14.51
C ALA A 546 -15.08 -1.10 -13.09
N ASP A 547 -13.85 -1.57 -12.90
CA ASP A 547 -13.11 -1.47 -11.64
C ASP A 547 -12.89 0.00 -11.23
N MET A 548 -12.71 0.88 -12.22
CA MET A 548 -12.64 2.34 -12.09
C MET A 548 -14.02 3.02 -12.02
N ASN A 549 -15.12 2.26 -12.04
CA ASN A 549 -16.51 2.77 -12.10
C ASN A 549 -16.82 3.63 -13.35
N LEU A 550 -16.17 3.34 -14.47
CA LEU A 550 -16.35 4.02 -15.75
C LEU A 550 -16.87 3.06 -16.82
N THR A 551 -17.69 3.57 -17.74
CA THR A 551 -18.02 2.88 -18.99
C THR A 551 -16.76 2.74 -19.85
N ILE A 552 -16.78 1.86 -20.86
CA ILE A 552 -15.62 1.68 -21.76
C ILE A 552 -15.30 3.00 -22.49
N TYR A 553 -16.33 3.75 -22.90
CA TYR A 553 -16.14 5.04 -23.55
C TYR A 553 -15.49 6.07 -22.62
N GLU A 554 -15.99 6.16 -21.37
CA GLU A 554 -15.47 7.09 -20.37
C GLU A 554 -14.03 6.76 -19.98
N SER A 555 -13.68 5.48 -19.81
CA SER A 555 -12.32 5.08 -19.45
C SER A 555 -11.31 5.38 -20.56
N ILE A 556 -11.67 5.11 -21.82
CA ILE A 556 -10.84 5.49 -22.97
C ILE A 556 -10.69 7.01 -23.02
N LEU A 557 -11.78 7.75 -22.78
CA LEU A 557 -11.71 9.22 -22.73
C LEU A 557 -10.86 9.73 -21.56
N ALA A 558 -10.75 8.98 -20.46
CA ALA A 558 -9.89 9.31 -19.33
C ALA A 558 -8.39 9.18 -19.68
N TYR A 559 -8.04 8.16 -20.46
CA TYR A 559 -6.66 7.82 -20.86
C TYR A 559 -6.20 8.44 -22.18
N GLY A 560 -7.14 8.88 -23.03
CA GLY A 560 -6.83 9.49 -24.32
C GLY A 560 -6.35 8.47 -25.36
N ASP A 561 -5.46 8.92 -26.26
CA ASP A 561 -5.02 8.12 -27.42
C ASP A 561 -4.03 6.99 -27.10
N LYS A 562 -3.70 6.79 -25.82
CA LYS A 562 -2.82 5.72 -25.32
C LYS A 562 -3.57 4.62 -24.55
N TYR A 563 -4.89 4.62 -24.57
CA TYR A 563 -5.72 3.65 -23.85
C TYR A 563 -5.45 2.18 -24.21
N ASP A 564 -4.99 1.92 -25.42
CA ASP A 564 -4.79 0.59 -26.01
C ASP A 564 -3.36 0.05 -25.89
N LYS A 565 -2.45 0.83 -25.29
CA LYS A 565 -1.01 0.55 -25.30
C LYS A 565 -0.59 -0.42 -24.20
N ILE A 566 0.31 -1.33 -24.57
CA ILE A 566 1.04 -2.23 -23.68
C ILE A 566 2.53 -1.92 -23.87
N ILE A 567 3.21 -1.55 -22.79
CA ILE A 567 4.67 -1.28 -22.82
C ILE A 567 5.45 -2.59 -22.93
N GLN A 568 4.95 -3.60 -22.21
CA GLN A 568 5.58 -4.90 -22.15
C GLN A 568 5.22 -5.75 -23.37
N ARG A 569 6.20 -6.47 -23.92
CA ARG A 569 5.93 -7.41 -25.00
C ARG A 569 5.16 -8.62 -24.45
N LEU A 570 4.35 -9.25 -25.29
CA LEU A 570 3.52 -10.41 -24.88
C LEU A 570 4.34 -11.64 -24.47
N ASP A 571 5.60 -11.73 -24.92
CA ASP A 571 6.54 -12.79 -24.57
C ASP A 571 7.42 -12.45 -23.35
N GLU A 572 7.28 -11.26 -22.76
CA GLU A 572 7.97 -10.88 -21.52
C GLU A 572 7.06 -11.12 -20.30
N PRO A 573 7.53 -11.81 -19.24
CA PRO A 573 6.74 -12.02 -18.04
C PRO A 573 6.52 -10.68 -17.31
N SER A 574 5.26 -10.37 -16.97
CA SER A 574 4.94 -9.15 -16.18
C SER A 574 5.37 -9.28 -14.73
N LEU A 575 5.16 -10.43 -14.08
CA LEU A 575 5.79 -10.72 -12.80
C LEU A 575 7.29 -10.82 -13.00
N LYS A 576 8.01 -9.95 -12.29
CA LYS A 576 9.46 -9.96 -12.25
C LYS A 576 9.88 -10.19 -10.82
N LYS A 577 10.23 -11.43 -10.47
CA LYS A 577 10.53 -11.79 -9.08
C LYS A 577 11.57 -10.90 -8.41
N GLU A 578 12.51 -10.33 -9.17
CA GLU A 578 13.46 -9.36 -8.63
C GLU A 578 12.85 -8.06 -8.12
N LYS A 579 11.62 -7.74 -8.51
CA LYS A 579 10.90 -6.53 -8.11
C LYS A 579 10.23 -6.67 -6.74
N PHE A 580 10.05 -7.88 -6.25
CA PHE A 580 9.65 -8.11 -4.85
C PHE A 580 10.70 -7.62 -3.84
N ASP A 581 11.95 -7.40 -4.25
CA ASP A 581 13.02 -6.93 -3.38
C ASP A 581 12.66 -5.64 -2.63
N LEU A 582 12.02 -4.66 -3.29
CA LEU A 582 11.59 -3.43 -2.61
C LEU A 582 10.43 -3.71 -1.65
N PHE A 583 9.47 -4.54 -2.04
CA PHE A 583 8.34 -4.95 -1.19
C PHE A 583 8.85 -5.61 0.11
N TYR A 584 9.66 -6.67 0.01
CA TYR A 584 10.14 -7.40 1.19
C TYR A 584 11.17 -6.59 2.00
N THR A 585 11.86 -5.64 1.38
CA THR A 585 12.68 -4.69 2.15
C THR A 585 11.83 -3.72 2.98
N MET A 586 10.69 -3.25 2.45
CA MET A 586 9.86 -2.23 3.11
C MET A 586 8.88 -2.81 4.13
N PHE A 587 8.26 -3.94 3.84
CA PHE A 587 7.19 -4.50 4.65
C PHE A 587 7.68 -5.61 5.57
N THR A 588 8.33 -6.62 5.02
CA THR A 588 8.78 -7.75 5.81
C THR A 588 9.82 -8.58 5.08
N PRO A 589 10.88 -9.05 5.75
CA PRO A 589 11.79 -10.03 5.16
C PRO A 589 11.19 -11.44 5.08
N MET A 590 10.00 -11.67 5.65
CA MET A 590 9.34 -12.98 5.67
C MET A 590 8.42 -13.10 4.47
N ARG A 591 8.82 -13.92 3.50
CA ARG A 591 8.04 -14.19 2.30
C ARG A 591 6.79 -14.99 2.63
N ASP A 592 6.98 -16.08 3.38
CA ASP A 592 5.90 -16.95 3.85
C ASP A 592 6.07 -17.21 5.34
N PHE A 593 4.97 -17.36 6.07
CA PHE A 593 5.02 -17.52 7.52
C PHE A 593 3.89 -18.34 8.11
N ALA A 594 4.19 -19.00 9.23
CA ALA A 594 3.24 -19.57 10.17
C ALA A 594 3.53 -18.98 11.56
N LEU A 595 2.53 -18.39 12.20
CA LEU A 595 2.62 -17.78 13.53
C LEU A 595 1.56 -18.37 14.45
N MET A 596 1.98 -18.87 15.61
CA MET A 596 1.09 -19.34 16.67
C MET A 596 0.80 -18.22 17.65
N ALA A 597 -0.47 -17.99 17.94
CA ALA A 597 -0.94 -16.95 18.85
C ALA A 597 -2.11 -17.47 19.69
N GLY A 598 -1.83 -18.05 20.85
CA GLY A 598 -2.87 -18.75 21.64
C GLY A 598 -3.27 -20.06 20.95
N ASP A 599 -4.59 -20.30 20.83
CA ASP A 599 -5.14 -21.50 20.17
C ASP A 599 -5.37 -21.26 18.65
N PHE A 600 -4.62 -20.32 18.08
CA PHE A 600 -4.81 -19.80 16.73
C PHE A 600 -3.47 -19.82 15.98
N ALA A 601 -3.46 -20.36 14.76
CA ALA A 601 -2.33 -20.27 13.85
C ALA A 601 -2.69 -19.42 12.64
N LEU A 602 -1.88 -18.39 12.39
CA LEU A 602 -1.95 -17.58 11.18
C LEU A 602 -0.92 -18.08 10.18
N ILE A 603 -1.37 -18.43 8.97
CA ILE A 603 -0.54 -18.92 7.88
C ILE A 603 -0.63 -17.93 6.72
N GLY A 604 0.44 -17.22 6.43
CA GLY A 604 0.54 -16.31 5.28
C GLY A 604 1.38 -16.93 4.17
N LEU A 605 0.80 -17.08 2.98
CA LEU A 605 1.51 -17.56 1.78
C LEU A 605 1.56 -16.47 0.71
N SER A 606 2.76 -16.18 0.24
CA SER A 606 3.02 -15.31 -0.91
C SER A 606 2.67 -15.98 -2.24
N TRP A 607 2.54 -15.17 -3.29
CA TRP A 607 2.26 -15.65 -4.65
C TRP A 607 3.28 -16.67 -5.20
N GLY A 608 4.56 -16.55 -4.82
CA GLY A 608 5.66 -17.29 -5.44
C GLY A 608 6.42 -16.46 -6.47
N ASP A 609 7.24 -17.12 -7.28
CA ASP A 609 8.23 -16.50 -8.16
C ASP A 609 7.81 -16.43 -9.65
N ASP A 610 6.68 -17.05 -10.00
CA ASP A 610 6.18 -17.15 -11.38
C ASP A 610 4.64 -17.16 -11.46
N GLU A 611 4.10 -17.05 -12.68
CA GLU A 611 2.66 -17.10 -12.95
C GLU A 611 2.33 -17.60 -14.37
N ASP A 612 1.24 -18.35 -14.51
CA ASP A 612 0.64 -18.62 -15.82
C ASP A 612 -0.39 -17.54 -16.17
N LYS A 613 -0.18 -16.88 -17.31
CA LYS A 613 -1.04 -15.84 -17.87
C LYS A 613 -1.85 -16.25 -19.09
N LEU A 614 -1.45 -17.32 -19.76
CA LEU A 614 -1.86 -17.56 -21.14
C LEU A 614 -2.02 -19.06 -21.38
N GLY A 615 -3.25 -19.55 -21.20
CA GLY A 615 -3.71 -20.77 -21.83
C GLY A 615 -3.68 -20.65 -23.36
N ILE A 616 -2.52 -20.86 -23.98
CA ILE A 616 -2.38 -21.03 -25.44
C ILE A 616 -2.94 -22.41 -25.86
N ASN A 617 -3.09 -23.33 -24.91
CA ASN A 617 -3.74 -24.61 -25.12
C ASN A 617 -5.25 -24.49 -24.91
N ASP A 618 -6.02 -24.80 -25.97
CA ASP A 618 -7.49 -24.79 -26.06
C ASP A 618 -8.23 -25.74 -25.08
N ARG A 619 -7.55 -26.29 -24.05
CA ARG A 619 -8.14 -27.26 -23.11
C ARG A 619 -8.74 -26.64 -21.84
N HIS A 620 -8.36 -25.42 -21.46
CA HIS A 620 -8.93 -24.78 -20.26
C HIS A 620 -10.29 -24.13 -20.55
N GLU A 621 -11.33 -24.45 -19.75
CA GLU A 621 -12.68 -23.85 -19.90
C GLU A 621 -12.69 -22.32 -19.66
N GLN A 622 -11.60 -21.78 -19.09
CA GLN A 622 -11.47 -20.37 -18.75
C GLN A 622 -11.14 -19.48 -19.97
N GLY A 623 -10.53 -20.05 -21.04
CA GLY A 623 -10.20 -19.37 -22.31
C GLY A 623 -8.90 -18.54 -22.30
N ALA A 624 -8.55 -17.93 -23.45
CA ALA A 624 -7.27 -17.25 -23.71
C ALA A 624 -7.08 -15.87 -23.03
N GLY A 625 -7.54 -15.71 -21.79
CA GLY A 625 -7.48 -14.48 -21.00
C GLY A 625 -8.02 -14.70 -19.59
N HIS A 626 -7.70 -15.86 -19.00
CA HIS A 626 -8.07 -16.19 -17.63
C HIS A 626 -7.33 -15.30 -16.62
N LEU A 627 -7.79 -15.31 -15.37
CA LEU A 627 -7.04 -14.70 -14.27
C LEU A 627 -5.70 -15.43 -14.12
N PRO A 628 -4.58 -14.71 -13.89
CA PRO A 628 -3.29 -15.34 -13.66
C PRO A 628 -3.34 -16.42 -12.57
N ARG A 629 -2.52 -17.45 -12.71
CA ARG A 629 -2.40 -18.54 -11.72
C ARG A 629 -1.06 -18.48 -11.04
N ALA A 630 -1.03 -18.94 -9.79
CA ALA A 630 0.20 -19.01 -9.00
C ALA A 630 0.83 -20.40 -9.18
N ASP A 631 1.66 -20.54 -10.21
CA ASP A 631 2.20 -21.83 -10.64
C ASP A 631 3.20 -22.41 -9.63
N ASP A 632 4.00 -21.55 -9.03
CA ASP A 632 4.99 -21.93 -8.03
C ASP A 632 4.39 -22.07 -6.61
N ALA A 633 3.13 -21.65 -6.40
CA ALA A 633 2.42 -21.86 -5.16
C ALA A 633 1.49 -23.10 -5.27
N ILE A 634 1.24 -23.88 -4.23
CA ILE A 634 1.93 -23.94 -2.94
C ILE A 634 3.14 -24.87 -3.11
N SER A 635 4.34 -24.31 -3.20
CA SER A 635 5.57 -25.10 -3.38
C SER A 635 5.77 -26.15 -2.28
N ASP A 636 6.61 -27.15 -2.56
CA ASP A 636 7.01 -28.17 -1.58
C ASP A 636 7.59 -27.56 -0.29
N LEU A 637 8.30 -26.44 -0.42
CA LEU A 637 8.86 -25.71 0.71
C LEU A 637 7.75 -25.03 1.52
N GLN A 638 6.85 -24.28 0.88
CA GLN A 638 5.69 -23.67 1.55
C GLN A 638 4.83 -24.73 2.25
N LEU A 639 4.55 -25.83 1.56
CA LEU A 639 3.77 -26.92 2.12
C LEU A 639 4.44 -27.54 3.34
N LYS A 640 5.70 -27.98 3.24
CA LYS A 640 6.39 -28.70 4.32
C LYS A 640 6.77 -27.79 5.49
N ARG A 641 7.20 -26.57 5.21
CA ARG A 641 7.78 -25.67 6.23
C ARG A 641 6.78 -24.72 6.84
N ILE A 642 5.73 -24.37 6.13
CA ILE A 642 4.73 -23.41 6.62
C ILE A 642 3.42 -24.14 6.96
N VAL A 643 2.80 -24.79 5.98
CA VAL A 643 1.47 -25.39 6.16
C VAL A 643 1.52 -26.62 7.08
N ASP A 644 2.35 -27.61 6.76
CA ASP A 644 2.53 -28.82 7.56
C ASP A 644 3.04 -28.48 8.96
N PHE A 645 3.95 -27.51 9.09
CA PHE A 645 4.43 -27.02 10.37
C PHE A 645 3.26 -26.53 11.22
N ALA A 646 2.45 -25.62 10.67
CA ALA A 646 1.33 -25.04 11.40
C ALA A 646 0.32 -26.12 11.83
N ILE A 647 -0.07 -26.97 10.89
CA ILE A 647 -1.03 -28.06 11.10
C ILE A 647 -0.56 -29.07 12.15
N ASN A 648 0.74 -29.36 12.21
CA ASN A 648 1.29 -30.36 13.13
C ASN A 648 1.58 -29.79 14.53
N LYS A 649 1.86 -28.48 14.64
CA LYS A 649 2.22 -27.82 15.89
C LYS A 649 1.03 -27.17 16.59
N ASN A 650 0.10 -26.60 15.83
CA ASN A 650 -1.10 -26.01 16.40
C ASN A 650 -2.13 -27.08 16.78
N ARG A 651 -2.75 -26.91 17.94
CA ARG A 651 -3.87 -27.76 18.40
C ARG A 651 -5.23 -27.10 18.24
N GLY A 652 -5.27 -25.79 17.98
CA GLY A 652 -6.51 -25.04 17.76
C GLY A 652 -6.81 -24.77 16.29
N LYS A 653 -7.23 -23.54 15.96
CA LYS A 653 -7.69 -23.17 14.62
C LYS A 653 -6.55 -22.69 13.74
N ASN A 654 -6.48 -23.22 12.51
CA ASN A 654 -5.52 -22.80 11.49
C ASN A 654 -6.23 -21.94 10.45
N ILE A 655 -5.76 -20.69 10.30
CA ILE A 655 -6.23 -19.73 9.30
C ILE A 655 -5.12 -19.49 8.29
N LEU A 656 -5.41 -19.80 7.04
CA LEU A 656 -4.51 -19.54 5.92
C LEU A 656 -5.01 -18.34 5.13
N PHE A 657 -4.12 -17.45 4.72
CA PHE A 657 -4.43 -16.40 3.76
C PHE A 657 -3.35 -16.26 2.69
N SER A 658 -3.78 -15.99 1.46
CA SER A 658 -2.93 -15.84 0.27
C SER A 658 -3.63 -14.96 -0.77
N HIS A 659 -2.88 -14.38 -1.70
CA HIS A 659 -3.50 -13.64 -2.79
C HIS A 659 -4.29 -14.54 -3.75
N PHE A 660 -3.62 -15.56 -4.30
CA PHE A 660 -4.24 -16.58 -5.14
C PHE A 660 -5.42 -17.23 -4.42
N THR A 661 -6.43 -17.63 -5.20
CA THR A 661 -7.60 -18.28 -4.63
C THR A 661 -7.40 -19.79 -4.48
N PHE A 662 -8.24 -20.42 -3.67
CA PHE A 662 -8.34 -21.88 -3.58
C PHE A 662 -9.59 -22.35 -4.33
N VAL A 663 -10.70 -21.65 -4.15
CA VAL A 663 -11.94 -21.91 -4.90
C VAL A 663 -12.50 -20.57 -5.28
N SER A 664 -12.81 -20.39 -6.56
CA SER A 664 -13.37 -19.15 -7.07
C SER A 664 -14.15 -19.43 -8.34
N TYR A 665 -15.46 -19.23 -8.26
CA TYR A 665 -16.35 -19.52 -9.38
C TYR A 665 -16.36 -18.36 -10.37
N LYS A 666 -16.33 -18.68 -11.66
CA LYS A 666 -16.47 -17.72 -12.76
C LYS A 666 -17.70 -16.84 -12.59
N GLU A 667 -17.59 -15.57 -12.95
CA GLU A 667 -18.51 -14.45 -12.67
C GLU A 667 -19.97 -14.79 -12.99
N LYS A 668 -20.20 -15.57 -14.05
CA LYS A 668 -21.53 -16.02 -14.51
C LYS A 668 -22.33 -16.87 -13.51
N HIS A 669 -21.67 -17.59 -12.59
CA HIS A 669 -22.37 -18.41 -11.59
C HIS A 669 -23.00 -17.53 -10.53
N SER A 670 -24.24 -17.75 -10.12
CA SER A 670 -24.88 -16.89 -9.12
C SER A 670 -24.76 -17.43 -7.69
N LEU A 671 -24.74 -16.53 -6.70
CA LEU A 671 -24.71 -16.89 -5.28
C LEU A 671 -26.00 -17.60 -4.80
N LYS A 672 -27.14 -17.33 -5.43
CA LYS A 672 -28.44 -17.89 -5.04
C LYS A 672 -28.68 -19.30 -5.57
N ALA A 673 -28.10 -19.65 -6.71
CA ALA A 673 -28.39 -20.91 -7.39
C ALA A 673 -27.78 -22.16 -6.73
N PHE A 674 -27.04 -22.02 -5.61
CA PHE A 674 -26.33 -23.10 -4.88
C PHE A 674 -25.83 -24.20 -5.81
N LYS A 675 -24.98 -23.82 -6.77
CA LYS A 675 -24.41 -24.76 -7.72
C LYS A 675 -23.24 -25.48 -7.04
N GLU A 676 -23.26 -26.81 -7.13
CA GLU A 676 -22.10 -27.63 -6.79
C GLU A 676 -21.12 -27.61 -7.97
N GLY A 677 -19.84 -27.45 -7.67
CA GLY A 677 -18.76 -27.34 -8.66
C GLY A 677 -17.57 -28.21 -8.30
N ASP A 678 -16.87 -28.63 -9.33
CA ASP A 678 -15.73 -29.54 -9.25
C ASP A 678 -14.42 -28.78 -9.29
N VAL A 679 -13.63 -28.89 -8.21
CA VAL A 679 -12.27 -28.34 -8.15
C VAL A 679 -11.30 -29.51 -8.16
N GLU A 680 -10.75 -29.75 -9.33
CA GLU A 680 -9.75 -30.80 -9.59
C GLU A 680 -8.46 -30.54 -8.81
N PHE A 681 -7.82 -31.62 -8.36
CA PHE A 681 -6.59 -31.54 -7.58
C PHE A 681 -5.49 -32.52 -8.02
N ASP A 682 -5.72 -33.22 -9.13
CA ASP A 682 -4.78 -34.18 -9.69
C ASP A 682 -3.69 -33.53 -10.56
N TRP A 683 -2.72 -34.36 -10.97
CA TRP A 683 -1.54 -33.93 -11.71
C TRP A 683 -1.82 -33.54 -13.17
N HIS A 684 -2.94 -34.00 -13.74
CA HIS A 684 -3.41 -33.65 -15.10
C HIS A 684 -4.53 -32.61 -15.09
N TRP A 685 -4.60 -31.81 -14.02
CA TRP A 685 -5.60 -30.78 -13.82
C TRP A 685 -5.79 -29.86 -15.03
N GLU A 686 -7.05 -29.66 -15.43
CA GLU A 686 -7.45 -28.64 -16.40
C GLU A 686 -8.29 -27.57 -15.71
N ALA A 687 -7.75 -26.34 -15.60
CA ALA A 687 -8.50 -25.23 -15.01
C ALA A 687 -9.88 -25.04 -15.66
N ASN A 688 -10.88 -24.92 -14.80
CA ASN A 688 -12.28 -24.94 -15.16
C ASN A 688 -13.03 -23.71 -14.58
N GLN A 689 -14.34 -23.66 -14.71
CA GLN A 689 -15.13 -22.50 -14.26
C GLN A 689 -15.28 -22.33 -12.72
N PHE A 690 -14.65 -23.17 -11.90
CA PHE A 690 -14.77 -23.20 -10.44
C PHE A 690 -13.48 -22.89 -9.68
N ASP A 691 -12.36 -22.75 -10.39
CA ASP A 691 -11.02 -22.54 -9.84
C ASP A 691 -10.26 -21.38 -10.53
N MET A 692 -10.97 -20.26 -10.69
CA MET A 692 -10.46 -19.03 -11.30
C MET A 692 -9.32 -18.41 -10.49
N GLY A 693 -8.15 -18.24 -11.10
CA GLY A 693 -7.02 -17.57 -10.45
C GLY A 693 -6.48 -18.32 -9.23
N THR A 694 -6.39 -19.65 -9.36
CA THR A 694 -5.94 -20.56 -8.30
C THR A 694 -4.46 -20.91 -8.44
N PHE A 695 -3.97 -21.76 -7.55
CA PHE A 695 -2.59 -22.24 -7.49
C PHE A 695 -2.44 -23.64 -8.12
N GLU A 696 -1.25 -23.99 -8.59
CA GLU A 696 -1.07 -25.21 -9.40
C GLU A 696 -0.43 -26.37 -8.62
N THR A 697 0.48 -26.09 -7.68
CA THR A 697 1.25 -27.14 -7.01
C THR A 697 0.64 -27.59 -5.68
N ASN A 698 0.86 -28.87 -5.33
CA ASN A 698 0.41 -29.49 -4.07
C ASN A 698 -1.11 -29.46 -3.80
N ARG A 699 -1.94 -29.24 -4.83
CA ARG A 699 -3.41 -29.23 -4.76
C ARG A 699 -3.98 -30.44 -4.02
N LYS A 700 -3.56 -31.66 -4.38
CA LYS A 700 -4.01 -32.90 -3.72
C LYS A 700 -3.85 -32.87 -2.20
N LYS A 701 -2.68 -32.46 -1.69
CA LYS A 701 -2.44 -32.45 -0.24
C LYS A 701 -3.28 -31.39 0.47
N ILE A 702 -3.51 -30.26 -0.18
CA ILE A 702 -4.33 -29.18 0.37
C ILE A 702 -5.82 -29.58 0.38
N TYR A 703 -6.37 -29.91 -0.79
CA TYR A 703 -7.80 -30.17 -0.94
C TYR A 703 -8.21 -31.50 -0.30
N GLU A 704 -7.58 -32.60 -0.70
CA GLU A 704 -7.97 -33.93 -0.26
C GLU A 704 -7.64 -34.15 1.22
N LYS A 705 -6.38 -33.92 1.60
CA LYS A 705 -5.91 -34.26 2.94
C LYS A 705 -6.33 -33.20 3.96
N TYR A 706 -5.95 -31.93 3.78
CA TYR A 706 -6.10 -30.93 4.84
C TYR A 706 -7.46 -30.27 4.93
N LEU A 707 -8.16 -30.10 3.80
CA LEU A 707 -9.49 -29.50 3.79
C LEU A 707 -10.60 -30.56 3.86
N ALA A 708 -10.56 -31.61 3.05
CA ALA A 708 -11.66 -32.57 3.01
C ALA A 708 -11.60 -33.65 4.11
N LYS A 709 -10.48 -34.40 4.20
CA LYS A 709 -10.36 -35.57 5.08
C LYS A 709 -10.02 -35.22 6.52
N GLU A 710 -8.91 -34.53 6.76
CA GLU A 710 -8.42 -34.21 8.11
C GLU A 710 -9.05 -32.94 8.69
N LYS A 711 -9.58 -32.04 7.84
CA LYS A 711 -10.22 -30.77 8.21
C LYS A 711 -9.35 -29.89 9.14
N LYS A 712 -8.04 -29.89 8.92
CA LYS A 712 -7.07 -29.18 9.77
C LYS A 712 -6.83 -27.73 9.34
N LEU A 713 -7.07 -27.39 8.07
CA LEU A 713 -7.18 -25.99 7.64
C LEU A 713 -8.63 -25.56 7.84
N HIS A 714 -8.89 -24.65 8.77
CA HIS A 714 -10.26 -24.34 9.20
C HIS A 714 -10.85 -23.18 8.42
N TYR A 715 -10.02 -22.17 8.14
CA TYR A 715 -10.39 -20.99 7.39
C TYR A 715 -9.30 -20.68 6.36
N VAL A 716 -9.70 -20.43 5.13
CA VAL A 716 -8.80 -20.04 4.04
C VAL A 716 -9.31 -18.74 3.45
N LEU A 717 -8.48 -17.70 3.42
CA LEU A 717 -8.84 -16.35 2.96
C LEU A 717 -8.08 -16.00 1.69
N SER A 718 -8.75 -15.41 0.70
CA SER A 718 -8.13 -14.99 -0.57
C SER A 718 -8.82 -13.77 -1.21
N GLY A 719 -8.22 -13.20 -2.26
CA GLY A 719 -8.72 -11.98 -2.91
C GLY A 719 -8.78 -11.98 -4.45
N HIS A 720 -7.89 -12.70 -5.14
CA HIS A 720 -7.50 -12.44 -6.55
C HIS A 720 -8.64 -12.33 -7.59
N SER A 721 -9.84 -12.86 -7.33
CA SER A 721 -10.98 -12.79 -8.28
C SER A 721 -11.88 -11.56 -8.15
N HIS A 722 -11.59 -10.64 -7.20
CA HIS A 722 -12.38 -9.43 -6.94
C HIS A 722 -13.86 -9.72 -6.65
N ARG A 723 -14.14 -10.94 -6.20
CA ARG A 723 -15.48 -11.49 -6.11
C ARG A 723 -15.65 -12.22 -4.79
N ARG A 724 -16.38 -11.63 -3.86
CA ARG A 724 -16.65 -12.32 -2.60
C ARG A 724 -17.36 -13.64 -2.79
N GLY A 725 -16.98 -14.60 -1.96
CA GLY A 725 -17.57 -15.92 -1.94
C GLY A 725 -17.24 -16.69 -0.68
N LEU A 726 -18.22 -17.42 -0.16
CA LEU A 726 -18.00 -18.45 0.85
C LEU A 726 -18.17 -19.82 0.21
N TYR A 727 -17.15 -20.65 0.31
CA TYR A 727 -17.14 -21.99 -0.26
C TYR A 727 -16.97 -23.05 0.82
N GLU A 728 -17.73 -24.13 0.67
CA GLU A 728 -17.67 -25.34 1.51
C GLU A 728 -17.21 -26.50 0.64
N ILE A 729 -16.28 -27.31 1.13
CA ILE A 729 -15.95 -28.59 0.53
C ILE A 729 -16.89 -29.64 1.11
N THR A 730 -17.71 -30.24 0.25
CA THR A 730 -18.76 -31.18 0.66
C THR A 730 -18.36 -32.63 0.55
N ASP A 731 -17.52 -32.98 -0.44
CA ASP A 731 -17.05 -34.34 -0.66
C ASP A 731 -15.74 -34.38 -1.46
N VAL A 732 -15.10 -35.55 -1.49
CA VAL A 732 -14.01 -35.86 -2.42
C VAL A 732 -14.53 -36.85 -3.46
N ASP A 733 -14.43 -36.47 -4.72
CA ASP A 733 -14.81 -37.33 -5.84
C ASP A 733 -13.56 -37.92 -6.51
N TYR A 734 -13.51 -39.24 -6.56
CA TYR A 734 -12.47 -40.02 -7.24
C TYR A 734 -12.96 -40.62 -8.57
N LYS A 735 -14.17 -40.27 -9.01
CA LYS A 735 -14.73 -40.71 -10.28
C LYS A 735 -14.40 -39.66 -11.35
N GLY A 736 -13.53 -40.02 -12.30
CA GLY A 736 -13.03 -39.08 -13.31
C GLY A 736 -11.74 -38.41 -12.83
N ASP A 737 -11.61 -37.11 -13.08
CA ASP A 737 -10.48 -36.32 -12.59
C ASP A 737 -10.67 -36.06 -11.08
N ASN A 738 -9.73 -36.52 -10.24
CA ASN A 738 -9.93 -36.44 -8.79
C ASN A 738 -10.15 -34.98 -8.37
N SER A 739 -11.26 -34.73 -7.71
CA SER A 739 -11.74 -33.37 -7.41
C SER A 739 -12.39 -33.29 -6.04
N VAL A 740 -12.43 -32.09 -5.47
CA VAL A 740 -13.31 -31.81 -4.34
C VAL A 740 -14.60 -31.18 -4.85
N LYS A 741 -15.74 -31.68 -4.35
CA LYS A 741 -17.03 -31.04 -4.56
C LYS A 741 -17.09 -29.80 -3.69
N THR A 742 -17.41 -28.67 -4.31
CA THR A 742 -17.52 -27.38 -3.62
C THR A 742 -18.92 -26.83 -3.77
N ARG A 743 -19.42 -26.15 -2.75
CA ARG A 743 -20.66 -25.37 -2.82
C ARG A 743 -20.39 -23.91 -2.52
N PHE A 744 -21.06 -23.05 -3.26
CA PHE A 744 -20.91 -21.60 -3.21
C PHE A 744 -22.07 -20.94 -2.45
N TYR A 745 -21.73 -20.09 -1.49
CA TYR A 745 -22.65 -19.39 -0.60
C TYR A 745 -22.34 -17.90 -0.55
N GLY A 746 -23.38 -17.09 -0.29
CA GLY A 746 -23.21 -15.73 0.22
C GLY A 746 -22.88 -15.73 1.70
N PHE A 747 -22.23 -14.67 2.20
CA PHE A 747 -21.82 -14.57 3.60
C PHE A 747 -22.98 -14.69 4.59
N THR A 748 -24.19 -14.25 4.24
CA THR A 748 -25.39 -14.43 5.08
C THR A 748 -25.75 -15.88 5.38
N HIS A 749 -25.16 -16.83 4.66
CA HIS A 749 -25.39 -18.26 4.83
C HIS A 749 -24.25 -18.97 5.56
N PHE A 750 -23.31 -18.25 6.18
CA PHE A 750 -22.14 -18.86 6.83
C PHE A 750 -22.51 -19.89 7.91
N ALA A 751 -23.62 -19.68 8.62
CA ALA A 751 -24.10 -20.64 9.63
C ALA A 751 -24.54 -21.99 9.04
N LYS A 752 -24.77 -22.08 7.72
CA LYS A 752 -25.14 -23.32 7.03
C LYS A 752 -23.93 -24.18 6.66
N THR A 753 -22.73 -23.61 6.61
CA THR A 753 -21.52 -24.35 6.20
C THR A 753 -20.91 -25.10 7.37
N LYS A 754 -20.48 -26.33 7.12
CA LYS A 754 -19.86 -27.23 8.10
C LYS A 754 -18.43 -27.55 7.68
N GLY A 755 -17.50 -27.55 8.65
CA GLY A 755 -16.10 -27.85 8.40
C GLY A 755 -15.32 -26.66 7.82
N PRO A 756 -14.24 -26.91 7.06
CA PRO A 756 -13.39 -25.85 6.51
C PRO A 756 -14.14 -24.87 5.60
N ARG A 757 -13.86 -23.58 5.80
CA ARG A 757 -14.48 -22.49 5.06
C ARG A 757 -13.43 -21.79 4.20
N ILE A 758 -13.65 -21.77 2.89
CA ILE A 758 -12.83 -21.00 1.95
C ILE A 758 -13.59 -19.70 1.66
N ILE A 759 -12.95 -18.58 1.94
CA ILE A 759 -13.55 -17.24 1.90
C ILE A 759 -12.74 -16.41 0.91
N VAL A 760 -13.37 -16.04 -0.19
CA VAL A 760 -12.84 -15.02 -1.09
C VAL A 760 -13.46 -13.69 -0.67
N SER A 761 -12.64 -12.65 -0.50
CA SER A 761 -13.11 -11.31 -0.17
C SER A 761 -13.42 -10.49 -1.41
N ASP A 762 -14.23 -9.46 -1.24
CA ASP A 762 -14.32 -8.40 -2.26
C ASP A 762 -12.97 -7.67 -2.36
N SER A 763 -12.74 -7.01 -3.48
CA SER A 763 -11.65 -6.04 -3.60
C SER A 763 -11.89 -4.82 -2.69
N ALA A 764 -10.80 -4.34 -2.09
CA ALA A 764 -10.83 -3.21 -1.16
C ALA A 764 -10.66 -1.85 -1.86
N GLY A 765 -10.02 -1.81 -3.03
CA GLY A 765 -9.82 -0.61 -3.83
C GLY A 765 -10.75 -0.49 -5.05
N PRO A 766 -10.60 -1.38 -6.05
CA PRO A 766 -11.48 -1.51 -7.22
C PRO A 766 -12.95 -1.77 -6.89
N ILE A 767 -13.85 -1.52 -7.85
CA ILE A 767 -15.27 -1.95 -7.75
C ILE A 767 -15.37 -3.48 -7.87
N PRO A 768 -15.75 -4.21 -6.81
CA PRO A 768 -15.87 -5.67 -6.85
C PRO A 768 -17.07 -6.16 -7.68
N ARG A 769 -16.98 -7.43 -8.09
CA ARG A 769 -18.08 -8.16 -8.73
C ARG A 769 -18.93 -8.84 -7.67
N TRP A 770 -20.23 -8.63 -7.76
CA TRP A 770 -21.21 -9.29 -6.92
C TRP A 770 -22.40 -9.75 -7.75
N ASN A 771 -22.34 -11.02 -8.18
CA ASN A 771 -23.44 -11.69 -8.86
C ASN A 771 -24.27 -12.51 -7.86
N TYR A 772 -25.33 -11.91 -7.33
CA TYR A 772 -26.22 -12.53 -6.35
C TYR A 772 -27.09 -13.63 -6.97
N ASP A 773 -27.76 -13.37 -8.09
CA ASP A 773 -28.72 -14.30 -8.68
C ASP A 773 -28.65 -14.37 -10.22
N GLY A 774 -27.81 -13.57 -10.87
CA GLY A 774 -27.57 -13.59 -12.33
C GLY A 774 -27.77 -12.24 -13.00
N GLU A 775 -27.88 -11.17 -12.20
CA GLU A 775 -28.00 -9.78 -12.65
C GLU A 775 -26.91 -9.40 -13.68
N PHE A 776 -27.30 -8.59 -14.67
CA PHE A 776 -26.41 -8.10 -15.74
C PHE A 776 -25.55 -9.20 -16.37
N ALA A 777 -26.10 -10.41 -16.49
CA ALA A 777 -25.39 -11.58 -17.00
C ALA A 777 -24.07 -11.89 -16.24
N GLY A 778 -24.06 -11.64 -14.92
CA GLY A 778 -22.90 -11.87 -14.05
C GLY A 778 -22.12 -10.61 -13.70
N TRP A 779 -22.43 -9.47 -14.31
CA TRP A 779 -21.76 -8.18 -14.08
C TRP A 779 -22.38 -7.35 -12.93
N GLY A 780 -23.10 -8.01 -12.02
CA GLY A 780 -23.48 -7.39 -10.75
C GLY A 780 -22.25 -6.86 -10.00
N SER A 781 -22.39 -5.75 -9.28
CA SER A 781 -21.31 -5.07 -8.58
C SER A 781 -21.80 -4.54 -7.23
N THR A 782 -20.86 -4.41 -6.29
CA THR A 782 -21.09 -3.83 -4.97
C THR A 782 -20.01 -2.79 -4.67
N LEU A 783 -20.14 -2.07 -3.56
CA LEU A 783 -19.07 -1.20 -3.09
C LEU A 783 -17.85 -2.04 -2.67
N PRO A 784 -16.62 -1.50 -2.84
CA PRO A 784 -15.40 -2.10 -2.29
C PRO A 784 -15.57 -2.38 -0.80
N SER A 785 -15.02 -3.48 -0.30
CA SER A 785 -15.25 -3.90 1.08
C SER A 785 -14.10 -4.70 1.66
N TYR A 786 -14.09 -4.84 3.00
CA TYR A 786 -13.30 -5.86 3.66
C TYR A 786 -14.21 -6.93 4.26
N THR A 787 -13.70 -8.15 4.41
CA THR A 787 -14.42 -9.23 5.09
C THR A 787 -14.14 -9.17 6.60
N LYS A 788 -15.18 -8.92 7.40
CA LYS A 788 -15.14 -9.01 8.87
C LYS A 788 -15.43 -10.44 9.30
N MET A 789 -14.52 -11.01 10.08
CA MET A 789 -14.66 -12.32 10.72
C MET A 789 -14.57 -12.13 12.24
N VAL A 790 -15.62 -12.56 12.94
CA VAL A 790 -15.67 -12.53 14.41
C VAL A 790 -15.76 -13.97 14.91
N PHE A 791 -14.86 -14.35 15.80
CA PHE A 791 -14.81 -15.66 16.42
C PHE A 791 -15.36 -15.60 17.85
N ASP A 792 -15.90 -16.71 18.31
CA ASP A 792 -16.19 -16.92 19.73
C ASP A 792 -14.97 -17.49 20.50
N ASP A 793 -15.15 -17.73 21.80
CA ASP A 793 -14.08 -18.25 22.68
C ASP A 793 -13.65 -19.69 22.34
N SER A 794 -14.40 -20.40 21.49
CA SER A 794 -14.05 -21.73 20.97
C SER A 794 -13.33 -21.68 19.62
N GLY A 795 -13.23 -20.50 19.01
CA GLY A 795 -12.64 -20.29 17.69
C GLY A 795 -13.59 -20.61 16.55
N GLU A 796 -14.88 -20.80 16.84
CA GLU A 796 -15.90 -20.91 15.80
C GLU A 796 -16.32 -19.52 15.31
N LEU A 797 -16.63 -19.44 14.02
CA LEU A 797 -17.03 -18.21 13.37
C LEU A 797 -18.44 -17.81 13.83
N LYS A 798 -18.53 -16.69 14.55
CA LYS A 798 -19.78 -16.12 15.08
C LYS A 798 -20.43 -15.11 14.13
N ASP A 799 -19.63 -14.36 13.37
CA ASP A 799 -20.13 -13.38 12.38
C ASP A 799 -19.20 -13.36 11.15
N LEU A 800 -19.81 -13.27 9.98
CA LEU A 800 -19.14 -13.13 8.68
C LEU A 800 -19.90 -12.12 7.83
N LYS A 801 -19.28 -10.98 7.52
CA LYS A 801 -19.91 -9.95 6.69
C LYS A 801 -18.90 -9.14 5.90
N ALA A 802 -19.39 -8.59 4.80
CA ALA A 802 -18.67 -7.59 4.02
C ALA A 802 -18.96 -6.20 4.62
N VAL A 803 -17.92 -5.49 5.05
CA VAL A 803 -18.01 -4.10 5.53
C VAL A 803 -17.59 -3.18 4.39
N VAL A 804 -18.57 -2.50 3.81
CA VAL A 804 -18.40 -1.69 2.60
C VAL A 804 -17.71 -0.35 2.88
N SER A 805 -17.01 0.17 1.88
CA SER A 805 -16.38 1.50 1.90
C SER A 805 -17.43 2.59 2.12
N GLY A 806 -17.09 3.56 2.96
CA GLY A 806 -17.90 4.77 3.16
C GLY A 806 -17.75 5.80 2.03
N ASN A 807 -16.88 5.53 1.05
CA ASN A 807 -16.67 6.43 -0.08
C ASN A 807 -17.85 6.35 -1.06
N THR A 808 -18.58 7.47 -1.20
CA THR A 808 -19.73 7.56 -2.10
C THR A 808 -19.36 7.46 -3.58
N LYS A 809 -18.13 7.81 -3.98
CA LYS A 809 -17.63 7.61 -5.35
C LYS A 809 -17.34 6.15 -5.68
N GLY A 810 -17.14 5.32 -4.65
CA GLY A 810 -17.06 3.86 -4.77
C GLY A 810 -18.42 3.18 -4.95
N LYS A 811 -19.53 3.94 -5.02
CA LYS A 811 -20.85 3.36 -5.32
C LYS A 811 -20.93 2.98 -6.81
N PRO A 812 -21.17 1.70 -7.16
CA PRO A 812 -21.25 1.25 -8.55
C PRO A 812 -22.28 2.06 -9.34
N ARG A 813 -21.94 2.46 -10.57
CA ARG A 813 -22.85 3.19 -11.46
C ARG A 813 -23.65 2.23 -12.32
N PHE A 814 -24.97 2.41 -12.35
CA PHE A 814 -25.86 1.57 -13.18
C PHE A 814 -25.50 1.67 -14.67
N ALA A 815 -25.07 2.85 -15.11
CA ALA A 815 -24.54 3.11 -16.45
C ALA A 815 -23.40 2.15 -16.85
N VAL A 816 -22.51 1.80 -15.93
CA VAL A 816 -21.39 0.89 -16.18
C VAL A 816 -21.91 -0.53 -16.39
N ALA A 817 -22.79 -1.02 -15.53
CA ALA A 817 -23.39 -2.35 -15.68
C ALA A 817 -24.14 -2.50 -17.03
N LEU A 818 -24.90 -1.47 -17.44
CA LEU A 818 -25.56 -1.44 -18.75
C LEU A 818 -24.56 -1.45 -19.92
N ASP A 819 -23.44 -0.75 -19.78
CA ASP A 819 -22.41 -0.72 -20.83
C ASP A 819 -21.78 -2.08 -21.07
N TYR A 820 -21.49 -2.81 -20.00
CA TYR A 820 -20.95 -4.17 -20.08
C TYR A 820 -21.96 -5.17 -20.61
N LEU A 821 -23.22 -5.09 -20.15
CA LEU A 821 -24.31 -5.90 -20.68
C LEU A 821 -24.43 -5.76 -22.21
N TYR A 822 -24.27 -4.53 -22.71
CA TYR A 822 -24.36 -4.27 -24.14
C TYR A 822 -23.08 -4.62 -24.92
N LEU A 823 -21.91 -4.19 -24.46
CA LEU A 823 -20.66 -4.28 -25.23
C LEU A 823 -19.90 -5.60 -25.05
N ILE A 824 -19.98 -6.21 -23.86
CA ILE A 824 -19.25 -7.45 -23.53
C ILE A 824 -20.18 -8.64 -23.73
N GLU A 825 -21.35 -8.62 -23.08
CA GLU A 825 -22.33 -9.72 -23.14
C GLU A 825 -23.15 -9.72 -24.43
N LYS A 826 -23.07 -8.64 -25.23
CA LYS A 826 -23.79 -8.46 -26.50
C LYS A 826 -25.30 -8.59 -26.36
N ILE A 827 -25.84 -8.20 -25.21
CA ILE A 827 -27.26 -8.21 -24.90
C ILE A 827 -27.84 -6.82 -25.17
N ASP A 828 -28.69 -6.71 -26.18
CA ASP A 828 -29.50 -5.51 -26.37
C ASP A 828 -30.55 -5.43 -25.27
N PHE A 829 -30.50 -4.38 -24.49
CA PHE A 829 -31.60 -4.04 -23.59
C PHE A 829 -32.54 -2.98 -24.20
N ILE A 830 -32.11 -2.31 -25.27
CA ILE A 830 -32.92 -1.43 -26.12
C ILE A 830 -33.05 -2.11 -27.49
N ASP A 831 -34.26 -2.56 -27.83
CA ASP A 831 -34.60 -3.28 -29.07
C ASP A 831 -34.53 -2.36 -30.28
N SER A 832 -35.14 -1.18 -30.16
CA SER A 832 -35.10 -0.16 -31.20
C SER A 832 -35.36 1.23 -30.65
N ILE A 833 -34.83 2.22 -31.35
CA ILE A 833 -35.11 3.64 -31.14
C ILE A 833 -35.53 4.21 -32.50
N THR A 834 -36.84 4.31 -32.73
CA THR A 834 -37.37 4.72 -34.05
C THR A 834 -38.53 5.68 -33.92
N THR A 835 -38.69 6.58 -34.89
CA THR A 835 -39.93 7.35 -35.03
C THR A 835 -41.06 6.46 -35.58
N ASP A 836 -42.30 6.90 -35.41
CA ASP A 836 -43.40 6.37 -36.22
C ASP A 836 -43.13 6.70 -37.70
N ALA A 837 -43.72 5.91 -38.61
CA ALA A 837 -43.61 6.19 -40.03
C ALA A 837 -44.34 7.49 -40.36
N MET A 838 -43.61 8.49 -40.85
CA MET A 838 -44.17 9.80 -41.19
C MET A 838 -44.18 9.98 -42.71
N THR A 839 -45.19 10.62 -43.27
CA THR A 839 -45.14 10.99 -44.70
C THR A 839 -43.98 11.96 -44.95
N LYS A 840 -43.35 11.90 -46.12
CA LYS A 840 -42.26 12.83 -46.50
C LYS A 840 -42.63 14.31 -46.30
N TRP A 841 -43.90 14.66 -46.53
CA TRP A 841 -44.42 16.02 -46.27
C TRP A 841 -44.51 16.37 -44.78
N ALA A 842 -45.00 15.44 -43.93
CA ALA A 842 -45.03 15.62 -42.48
C ALA A 842 -43.61 15.73 -41.90
N TYR A 843 -42.67 14.95 -42.46
CA TYR A 843 -41.26 15.06 -42.12
C TYR A 843 -40.72 16.46 -42.38
N VAL A 844 -41.01 17.10 -43.53
CA VAL A 844 -40.58 18.47 -43.83
C VAL A 844 -41.12 19.48 -42.81
N LYS A 845 -42.39 19.37 -42.41
CA LYS A 845 -43.06 20.33 -41.49
C LYS A 845 -42.88 20.04 -39.98
N MET A 846 -42.19 18.98 -39.63
CA MET A 846 -42.00 18.54 -38.24
C MET A 846 -41.47 19.67 -37.34
N THR A 847 -42.16 19.99 -36.24
CA THR A 847 -41.72 20.89 -35.15
C THR A 847 -41.39 20.13 -33.86
N GLN A 848 -41.67 18.83 -33.84
CA GLN A 848 -41.39 17.92 -32.74
C GLN A 848 -40.93 16.57 -33.29
N LEU A 849 -39.88 15.99 -32.74
CA LEU A 849 -39.41 14.65 -33.09
C LEU A 849 -39.86 13.67 -32.01
N THR A 850 -40.77 12.76 -32.35
CA THR A 850 -41.20 11.70 -31.43
C THR A 850 -40.58 10.37 -31.83
N PHE A 851 -39.81 9.77 -30.93
CA PHE A 851 -39.27 8.42 -31.11
C PHE A 851 -39.73 7.50 -29.99
N GLN A 852 -39.86 6.22 -30.33
CA GLN A 852 -40.20 5.17 -29.40
C GLN A 852 -38.91 4.48 -28.93
N LEU A 853 -38.70 4.43 -27.62
CA LEU A 853 -37.73 3.57 -26.97
C LEU A 853 -38.42 2.25 -26.65
N LYS A 854 -38.03 1.19 -27.35
CA LYS A 854 -38.56 -0.16 -27.09
C LYS A 854 -37.53 -0.95 -26.29
N TRP A 855 -37.90 -1.38 -25.08
CA TRP A 855 -37.05 -2.25 -24.29
C TRP A 855 -37.11 -3.67 -24.85
N ALA A 856 -35.95 -4.32 -24.96
CA ALA A 856 -35.88 -5.68 -25.45
C ALA A 856 -36.59 -6.65 -24.49
N ALA A 857 -37.38 -7.57 -25.04
CA ALA A 857 -37.84 -8.73 -24.30
C ALA A 857 -36.65 -9.70 -24.19
N LEU A 858 -36.00 -9.77 -23.02
CA LEU A 858 -34.91 -10.71 -22.81
C LEU A 858 -35.41 -12.16 -23.00
N PRO A 859 -34.82 -12.96 -23.89
CA PRO A 859 -35.30 -14.31 -24.17
C PRO A 859 -34.97 -15.32 -23.05
N GLY A 860 -35.95 -16.16 -22.68
CA GLY A 860 -35.77 -17.40 -21.88
C GLY A 860 -35.53 -17.22 -20.37
N LYS A 861 -34.93 -18.23 -19.73
CA LYS A 861 -34.57 -18.23 -18.28
C LYS A 861 -33.61 -17.09 -17.86
N LYS A 862 -33.05 -16.34 -18.82
CA LYS A 862 -32.24 -15.11 -18.61
C LYS A 862 -33.08 -13.90 -18.12
N ALA A 863 -34.41 -14.01 -18.13
CA ALA A 863 -35.33 -12.93 -17.74
C ALA A 863 -35.64 -12.83 -16.23
N LYS A 864 -35.13 -13.72 -15.36
CA LYS A 864 -35.61 -13.82 -13.97
C LYS A 864 -35.15 -12.74 -13.00
N LEU A 865 -34.16 -11.90 -13.33
CA LEU A 865 -33.61 -10.90 -12.38
C LEU A 865 -33.57 -9.48 -12.85
N LEU A 866 -33.29 -9.30 -14.13
CA LEU A 866 -33.48 -8.01 -14.75
C LEU A 866 -34.91 -8.00 -15.24
N ASP A 867 -35.86 -7.71 -14.35
CA ASP A 867 -37.15 -7.19 -14.80
C ASP A 867 -36.89 -5.80 -15.41
N LEU A 868 -36.16 -5.73 -16.53
CA LEU A 868 -35.84 -4.51 -17.26
C LEU A 868 -37.15 -3.81 -17.67
N LYS A 869 -38.27 -4.52 -17.71
CA LYS A 869 -39.60 -3.93 -17.91
C LYS A 869 -40.02 -3.01 -16.74
N ARG A 870 -39.49 -3.24 -15.54
CA ARG A 870 -39.63 -2.33 -14.38
C ARG A 870 -38.66 -1.16 -14.41
N LEU A 871 -37.58 -1.21 -15.20
CA LEU A 871 -36.73 -0.04 -15.40
C LEU A 871 -37.51 1.00 -16.17
N LYS A 872 -37.80 2.09 -15.49
CA LYS A 872 -38.43 3.26 -16.09
C LYS A 872 -37.34 4.32 -16.26
N PRO A 873 -37.09 4.80 -17.50
CA PRO A 873 -36.22 5.94 -17.66
C PRO A 873 -36.83 7.10 -16.88
N ALA A 874 -36.03 7.72 -16.02
CA ALA A 874 -36.40 8.93 -15.31
C ALA A 874 -36.25 10.16 -16.23
N ARG A 875 -35.22 10.13 -17.09
CA ARG A 875 -34.85 11.22 -17.98
C ARG A 875 -34.21 10.64 -19.24
N VAL A 876 -34.61 11.19 -20.39
CA VAL A 876 -34.01 10.90 -21.69
C VAL A 876 -33.62 12.21 -22.32
N GLU A 877 -32.40 12.30 -22.82
CA GLU A 877 -31.90 13.50 -23.49
C GLU A 877 -31.10 13.11 -24.73
N LEU A 878 -31.36 13.83 -25.81
CA LEU A 878 -30.52 13.77 -27.00
C LEU A 878 -29.55 14.92 -26.97
N HIS A 879 -28.27 14.63 -27.20
CA HIS A 879 -27.21 15.61 -27.35
C HIS A 879 -26.68 15.52 -28.77
N ALA A 880 -26.74 16.60 -29.54
CA ALA A 880 -26.26 16.61 -30.90
C ALA A 880 -25.30 17.78 -31.11
N TYR A 881 -24.17 17.52 -31.76
CA TYR A 881 -23.23 18.57 -32.14
C TYR A 881 -23.60 19.17 -33.49
N TYR A 882 -23.90 20.46 -33.51
CA TYR A 882 -24.12 21.22 -34.74
C TYR A 882 -23.97 22.72 -34.46
N ASP A 883 -23.71 23.53 -35.49
CA ASP A 883 -23.45 24.99 -35.33
C ASP A 883 -22.29 25.30 -34.35
N GLY A 884 -21.26 24.44 -34.33
CA GLY A 884 -20.05 24.64 -33.52
C GLY A 884 -20.16 24.28 -32.04
N ARG A 885 -21.29 23.72 -31.57
CA ARG A 885 -21.47 23.34 -30.15
C ARG A 885 -22.41 22.16 -29.97
N PHE A 886 -22.42 21.58 -28.78
CA PHE A 886 -23.46 20.61 -28.41
C PHE A 886 -24.76 21.31 -28.02
N HIS A 887 -25.86 20.78 -28.54
CA HIS A 887 -27.21 21.16 -28.18
C HIS A 887 -27.86 20.03 -27.41
N LYS A 888 -28.50 20.39 -26.29
CA LYS A 888 -29.23 19.49 -25.42
C LYS A 888 -30.72 19.55 -25.74
N PHE A 889 -31.31 18.40 -26.00
CA PHE A 889 -32.72 18.23 -26.29
C PHE A 889 -33.36 17.32 -25.23
N PRO A 890 -33.95 17.90 -24.17
CA PRO A 890 -34.70 17.12 -23.20
C PRO A 890 -35.89 16.47 -23.92
N CYS A 891 -36.08 15.17 -23.67
CA CYS A 891 -37.21 14.44 -24.23
C CYS A 891 -38.34 14.42 -23.20
N HIS A 892 -39.54 14.81 -23.62
CA HIS A 892 -40.75 14.59 -22.84
C HIS A 892 -41.11 13.10 -22.90
N LEU A 893 -41.03 12.44 -21.76
CA LEU A 893 -41.37 11.04 -21.59
C LEU A 893 -42.88 10.88 -21.43
N ALA A 894 -43.54 10.31 -22.43
CA ALA A 894 -44.90 9.82 -22.31
C ALA A 894 -44.86 8.30 -22.11
N THR A 895 -45.02 7.85 -20.86
CA THR A 895 -45.20 6.42 -20.56
C THR A 895 -46.59 5.98 -20.97
N ARG A 896 -46.75 5.47 -22.20
CA ARG A 896 -47.97 4.82 -22.65
C ARG A 896 -47.68 3.34 -22.93
N GLY A 897 -48.02 2.48 -21.97
CA GLY A 897 -48.23 1.05 -22.22
C GLY A 897 -47.55 0.09 -21.24
N SER A 898 -48.26 -0.99 -20.90
CA SER A 898 -47.79 -2.19 -20.18
C SER A 898 -46.71 -2.99 -20.93
N ASN A 899 -46.31 -2.56 -22.13
CA ASN A 899 -45.55 -3.35 -23.10
C ASN A 899 -44.06 -3.00 -23.18
N GLY A 900 -43.53 -2.22 -22.23
CA GLY A 900 -42.10 -1.87 -22.21
C GLY A 900 -41.70 -0.93 -23.36
N THR A 901 -42.56 0.03 -23.71
CA THR A 901 -42.25 1.08 -24.69
C THR A 901 -42.39 2.44 -24.02
N ALA A 902 -41.44 3.35 -24.24
CA ALA A 902 -41.52 4.74 -23.82
C ALA A 902 -41.50 5.65 -25.05
N SER A 903 -42.51 6.50 -25.20
CA SER A 903 -42.50 7.52 -26.23
C SER A 903 -41.75 8.75 -25.71
N CYS A 904 -40.80 9.22 -26.51
CA CYS A 904 -39.94 10.37 -26.20
C CYS A 904 -40.15 11.43 -27.26
N THR A 905 -40.63 12.60 -26.86
CA THR A 905 -40.83 13.75 -27.77
C THR A 905 -39.82 14.83 -27.50
N ILE A 906 -39.05 15.20 -28.52
CA ILE A 906 -38.18 16.38 -28.55
C ILE A 906 -38.96 17.52 -29.18
N GLY A 907 -39.19 18.60 -28.44
CA GLY A 907 -39.72 19.85 -28.98
C GLY A 907 -38.60 20.73 -29.57
N PHE A 908 -38.87 21.37 -30.70
CA PHE A 908 -38.02 22.43 -31.24
C PHE A 908 -38.72 23.78 -31.08
N ASN A 909 -37.95 24.84 -30.79
CA ASN A 909 -38.50 26.16 -30.52
C ASN A 909 -39.09 26.82 -31.77
N ASN A 910 -38.60 26.46 -32.96
CA ASN A 910 -39.12 26.95 -34.24
C ASN A 910 -38.71 26.03 -35.40
N ARG A 911 -39.36 26.22 -36.55
CA ARG A 911 -39.12 25.45 -37.79
C ARG A 911 -37.66 25.50 -38.26
N ARG A 912 -36.98 26.66 -38.12
CA ARG A 912 -35.58 26.84 -38.52
C ARG A 912 -34.64 25.93 -37.72
N GLN A 913 -34.91 25.77 -36.42
CA GLN A 913 -34.14 24.86 -35.56
C GLN A 913 -34.33 23.40 -35.99
N THR A 914 -35.55 23.01 -36.36
CA THR A 914 -35.82 21.65 -36.84
C THR A 914 -35.18 21.36 -38.19
N GLU A 915 -35.21 22.32 -39.13
CA GLU A 915 -34.53 22.19 -40.43
C GLU A 915 -33.01 22.07 -40.26
N LYS A 916 -32.40 22.88 -39.37
CA LYS A 916 -30.99 22.74 -39.00
C LYS A 916 -30.66 21.37 -38.42
N PHE A 917 -31.48 20.88 -37.48
CA PHE A 917 -31.29 19.56 -36.88
C PHE A 917 -31.33 18.45 -37.95
N LYS A 918 -32.31 18.47 -38.86
CA LYS A 918 -32.39 17.48 -39.96
C LYS A 918 -31.16 17.51 -40.85
N LEU A 919 -30.80 18.69 -41.36
CA LEU A 919 -29.68 18.85 -42.29
C LEU A 919 -28.34 18.45 -41.66
N GLN A 920 -28.10 18.82 -40.40
CA GLN A 920 -26.78 18.69 -39.78
C GLN A 920 -26.63 17.46 -38.89
N VAL A 921 -27.72 16.86 -38.40
CA VAL A 921 -27.67 15.71 -37.50
C VAL A 921 -28.18 14.45 -38.19
N VAL A 922 -29.32 14.53 -38.88
CA VAL A 922 -29.95 13.36 -39.52
C VAL A 922 -29.28 13.02 -40.85
N ASN A 923 -29.07 14.03 -41.71
CA ASN A 923 -28.56 13.80 -43.07
C ASN A 923 -27.04 13.67 -43.13
N SER A 924 -26.32 14.24 -42.17
CA SER A 924 -24.86 14.34 -42.21
C SER A 924 -24.14 13.03 -41.87
N SER A 925 -24.86 12.03 -41.31
CA SER A 925 -24.30 10.81 -40.74
C SER A 925 -23.14 11.08 -39.76
N GLN A 926 -23.06 12.28 -39.18
CA GLN A 926 -21.94 12.65 -38.34
C GLN A 926 -21.94 11.82 -37.06
N ARG A 927 -20.79 11.22 -36.77
CA ARG A 927 -20.38 10.84 -35.42
C ARG A 927 -20.51 12.10 -34.54
N ASN A 928 -20.74 11.96 -33.23
CA ASN A 928 -21.05 13.05 -32.25
C ASN A 928 -22.54 13.39 -32.00
N THR A 929 -23.43 12.43 -32.16
CA THR A 929 -24.75 12.47 -31.54
C THR A 929 -24.80 11.45 -30.40
N PHE A 930 -25.37 11.82 -29.26
CA PHE A 930 -25.37 11.00 -28.05
C PHE A 930 -26.77 10.93 -27.45
N LEU A 931 -27.13 9.75 -26.96
CA LEU A 931 -28.31 9.58 -26.14
C LEU A 931 -27.87 9.45 -24.68
N SER A 932 -28.55 10.18 -23.79
CA SER A 932 -28.35 10.12 -22.35
C SER A 932 -29.61 9.57 -21.69
N LEU A 933 -29.45 8.52 -20.90
CA LEU A 933 -30.52 7.84 -20.17
C LEU A 933 -30.21 7.83 -18.68
N SER A 934 -31.13 8.28 -17.83
CA SER A 934 -31.05 8.02 -16.38
C SER A 934 -32.30 7.27 -15.92
N PHE A 935 -32.18 6.53 -14.83
CA PHE A 935 -33.19 5.57 -14.41
C PHE A 935 -33.70 5.91 -13.02
N LYS A 936 -34.98 5.63 -12.78
CA LYS A 936 -35.49 5.62 -11.40
C LYS A 936 -34.84 4.44 -10.67
N SER A 937 -34.61 4.59 -9.36
CA SER A 937 -34.22 3.47 -8.53
C SER A 937 -35.27 2.36 -8.63
N LEU A 938 -34.81 1.12 -8.60
CA LEU A 938 -35.70 -0.01 -8.40
C LEU A 938 -35.94 -0.15 -6.89
N ASP A 939 -37.20 -0.11 -6.46
CA ASP A 939 -37.56 -0.23 -5.05
C ASP A 939 -37.58 -1.70 -4.62
N GLY A 940 -36.82 -2.07 -3.58
CA GLY A 940 -36.84 -3.40 -2.97
C GLY A 940 -35.48 -3.84 -2.38
N PRO A 941 -35.48 -4.77 -1.42
CA PRO A 941 -34.26 -5.24 -0.73
C PRO A 941 -33.32 -6.06 -1.63
N ASP A 942 -33.81 -6.59 -2.75
CA ASP A 942 -33.05 -7.41 -3.70
C ASP A 942 -32.30 -6.58 -4.76
N TYR A 943 -32.50 -5.25 -4.79
CA TYR A 943 -31.88 -4.41 -5.81
C TYR A 943 -30.52 -3.89 -5.34
N LEU A 944 -29.52 -4.18 -6.18
CA LEU A 944 -28.12 -3.85 -5.98
C LEU A 944 -27.91 -2.34 -5.69
N PRO A 945 -26.87 -1.98 -4.91
CA PRO A 945 -26.63 -0.61 -4.46
C PRO A 945 -26.04 0.28 -5.57
N TYR A 946 -26.69 0.36 -6.74
CA TYR A 946 -26.24 1.20 -7.83
C TYR A 946 -26.64 2.67 -7.68
N ASN A 947 -25.83 3.55 -8.25
CA ASN A 947 -26.23 4.91 -8.60
C ASN A 947 -27.04 4.89 -9.91
N TYR A 948 -28.37 4.75 -9.80
CA TYR A 948 -29.32 4.79 -10.93
C TYR A 948 -29.47 6.18 -11.56
N GLY A 949 -29.15 7.23 -10.79
CA GLY A 949 -29.18 8.61 -11.26
C GLY A 949 -28.00 8.99 -12.16
N SER A 950 -26.93 8.19 -12.16
CA SER A 950 -25.82 8.37 -13.09
C SER A 950 -26.32 8.19 -14.53
N PRO A 951 -26.18 9.20 -15.40
CA PRO A 951 -26.61 9.07 -16.78
C PRO A 951 -25.74 8.05 -17.51
N TYR A 952 -26.39 7.16 -18.26
CA TYR A 952 -25.77 6.34 -19.26
C TYR A 952 -25.74 7.10 -20.58
N ILE A 953 -24.55 7.52 -21.02
CA ILE A 953 -24.37 8.35 -22.22
C ILE A 953 -23.58 7.56 -23.24
N PHE A 954 -24.13 7.39 -24.45
CA PHE A 954 -23.48 6.64 -25.51
C PHE A 954 -23.71 7.28 -26.88
N GLU A 955 -22.73 7.12 -27.77
CA GLU A 955 -22.79 7.64 -29.13
C GLU A 955 -23.80 6.84 -29.96
N VAL A 956 -24.67 7.56 -30.66
CA VAL A 956 -25.68 7.04 -31.58
C VAL A 956 -25.52 7.65 -32.97
N GLN A 957 -25.95 6.90 -33.98
CA GLN A 957 -26.09 7.37 -35.34
C GLN A 957 -27.57 7.56 -35.63
N ILE A 958 -27.94 8.72 -36.15
CA ILE A 958 -29.31 8.99 -36.59
C ILE A 958 -29.34 8.82 -38.10
N LYS A 959 -30.25 7.98 -38.61
CA LYS A 959 -30.37 7.67 -40.03
C LYS A 959 -31.80 7.79 -40.50
N ASP A 960 -31.97 8.31 -41.70
CA ASP A 960 -33.23 8.23 -42.43
C ASP A 960 -33.34 6.87 -43.12
N LYS A 961 -34.43 6.15 -42.82
CA LYS A 961 -34.81 4.93 -43.52
C LYS A 961 -36.03 5.25 -44.39
N ASP A 962 -35.78 5.38 -45.69
CA ASP A 962 -36.83 5.56 -46.68
C ASP A 962 -37.63 4.26 -46.83
N LYS A 963 -38.95 4.36 -46.74
CA LYS A 963 -39.92 3.29 -46.97
C LYS A 963 -40.98 3.73 -47.98
N GLY A 964 -40.58 4.38 -49.07
CA GLY A 964 -41.47 4.85 -50.13
C GLY A 964 -41.94 6.29 -49.89
N ASP A 965 -43.23 6.51 -49.66
CA ASP A 965 -43.77 7.84 -49.29
C ASP A 965 -43.58 8.17 -47.80
N GLN A 966 -43.04 7.21 -47.05
CA GLN A 966 -42.82 7.30 -45.61
C GLN A 966 -41.34 7.33 -45.26
N LEU A 967 -41.01 8.10 -44.23
CA LEU A 967 -39.67 8.23 -43.69
C LEU A 967 -39.69 7.87 -42.20
N VAL A 968 -38.72 7.05 -41.79
CA VAL A 968 -38.51 6.65 -40.40
C VAL A 968 -37.11 7.06 -39.98
N ILE A 969 -36.99 7.82 -38.90
CA ILE A 969 -35.69 8.07 -38.28
C ILE A 969 -35.36 6.89 -37.37
N VAL A 970 -34.19 6.30 -37.59
CA VAL A 970 -33.63 5.22 -36.76
C VAL A 970 -32.42 5.75 -36.01
N ILE A 971 -32.37 5.51 -34.70
CA ILE A 971 -31.24 5.86 -33.85
C ILE A 971 -30.51 4.57 -33.47
N ASP A 972 -29.35 4.32 -34.08
CA ASP A 972 -28.56 3.11 -33.92
C ASP A 972 -27.30 3.35 -33.09
N ARG A 973 -27.00 2.45 -32.15
CA ARG A 973 -25.66 2.39 -31.54
C ARG A 973 -24.80 1.35 -32.25
N ASN A 974 -23.71 1.77 -32.91
CA ASN A 974 -22.81 0.84 -33.58
C ASN A 974 -21.92 0.10 -32.56
N ARG A 975 -22.09 -1.22 -32.45
CA ARG A 975 -21.37 -2.09 -31.49
C ARG A 975 -19.86 -2.17 -31.70
N ASN A 976 -19.36 -1.95 -32.93
CA ASN A 976 -17.96 -2.17 -33.26
C ASN A 976 -17.08 -0.93 -33.05
N HIS A 977 -17.69 0.27 -33.06
CA HIS A 977 -16.93 1.52 -33.12
C HIS A 977 -17.39 2.62 -32.18
N ASN A 978 -18.62 2.59 -31.65
CA ASN A 978 -19.15 3.69 -30.83
C ASN A 978 -18.74 3.61 -29.34
N GLU A 979 -17.96 2.60 -28.95
CA GLU A 979 -17.31 2.55 -27.64
C GLU A 979 -16.00 3.35 -27.59
N ILE A 980 -15.42 3.69 -28.75
CA ILE A 980 -14.17 4.47 -28.85
C ILE A 980 -14.52 5.93 -29.13
N PRO A 981 -14.14 6.89 -28.25
CA PRO A 981 -14.31 8.31 -28.50
C PRO A 981 -13.63 8.77 -29.80
N ASN A 982 -14.26 9.68 -30.54
CA ASN A 982 -13.65 10.31 -31.70
C ASN A 982 -12.62 11.37 -31.28
N LEU A 983 -11.44 10.90 -30.84
CA LEU A 983 -10.37 11.76 -30.32
C LEU A 983 -9.88 12.78 -31.35
N LYS A 984 -9.82 12.41 -32.64
CA LYS A 984 -9.45 13.33 -33.74
C LYS A 984 -10.44 14.49 -33.85
N TRP A 985 -11.73 14.19 -33.76
CA TRP A 985 -12.78 15.21 -33.79
C TRP A 985 -12.69 16.15 -32.58
N ARG A 986 -12.49 15.61 -31.37
CA ARG A 986 -12.30 16.43 -30.16
C ARG A 986 -11.11 17.38 -30.30
N LYS A 987 -9.96 16.87 -30.75
CA LYS A 987 -8.77 17.68 -31.05
C LYS A 987 -9.04 18.78 -32.09
N LYS A 988 -9.94 18.56 -33.05
CA LYS A 988 -10.28 19.55 -34.08
C LYS A 988 -11.17 20.68 -33.55
N TYR A 989 -12.20 20.35 -32.77
CA TYR A 989 -13.26 21.30 -32.41
C TYR A 989 -13.16 21.87 -30.98
N TYR A 990 -12.39 21.22 -30.11
CA TYR A 990 -12.12 21.65 -28.73
C TYR A 990 -10.61 21.68 -28.50
N LYS A 991 -9.90 22.47 -29.33
CA LYS A 991 -8.44 22.54 -29.36
C LYS A 991 -7.85 22.97 -28.02
N ASP A 992 -8.48 23.94 -27.38
CA ASP A 992 -8.18 24.47 -26.06
C ASP A 992 -8.18 23.41 -24.94
N LYS A 993 -8.90 22.30 -25.13
CA LYS A 993 -8.99 21.21 -24.16
C LYS A 993 -8.18 19.98 -24.51
N TYR A 994 -8.09 19.65 -25.81
CA TYR A 994 -7.63 18.34 -26.26
C TYR A 994 -6.36 18.38 -27.12
N VAL A 995 -5.86 19.57 -27.45
CA VAL A 995 -4.55 19.77 -28.06
C VAL A 995 -3.63 20.34 -26.98
N GLY A 996 -2.57 19.58 -26.68
CA GLY A 996 -1.52 19.97 -25.74
C GLY A 996 -0.35 20.61 -26.47
#